data_AF-A0A960TJ16-F1
#
_entry.id   AF-A0A960TJ16-F1
#
_cell.length_a   1.000
_cell.length_b   1.000
_cell.length_c   1.000
_cell.angle_alpha   90.00
_cell.angle_beta   90.00
_cell.angle_gamma   90.00
#
_symmetry.space_group_name_H-M   'P 1'
#
loop_
_entity.id
_entity.type
_entity.pdbx_description
1 polymer ?
#
loop_
_entity_poly.entity_id
_entity_poly.type
_entity_poly.pdbx_seq_one_letter_code
_entity_poly.pdbx_strand_id
1 'polypeptide(L)'
;MSSDYIYVQNAAKISNLSKRIINWIFDKQQKAEQTFKIGGIFPETFITLDDVQHLINESDSLTEGERKESAFNESLEEFLDIKNDGRETIVYLYPIFQIISGKIKCKIALIAPNSNTQVPKDPYRRACFDYSTKVINTIFDSIPVNVYGLKSKTYVTGKRFTRKLENGELMVNASHPTVENYFGELIKRAFAPYKEHEIKDFLEDVIKFAKSKRDAFEVLPGFHLTNTPSGNDLELHLKEYFYGLELYLFHMAKTVSLENINSAIVSYKNKFAANNKDVPSSEQVQELSQINSEMILLPELSKNSNACSQMMQIITELRGRLDKQKEEEEKEWVEKQYKELEKKISEFSKNNSTMFYLNLDEYVGKIEADAKPEQIAELKKKIKENVFVKFASHNLNQEGSFAVLTADPGYLIKVVYTLKLQSLTNPKFQDQYEVAKTLYGQYESMRSITLDAKLTPEEREEYKRKLKELESGKKESTEPSFEFNQQAAVLSGTGVAMIAGGAFMFTEQFDYILFGGVASFVVGAIVGFIFRKKNGPVDTGKDLKSSKPVSTLLKVAEEIVYKGSTTIGDQLRTKDSLEKIASKNVDLFRKRYEPFAKEKSDEKIITSVVKILSSNCVTIRVPKENVPDGKPSTIYIKKGDFKSKVFRENVVKYLQEESSLKKKGLNEKYYGFLIHAVEIDYARYLKSGG
;
A
#
# COMPACT_ATOMS: atom_id res chain seq x y z
N MET A 1 -30.58 0.83 -29.10
CA MET A 1 -30.22 -0.11 -28.01
C MET A 1 -29.86 -1.42 -28.68
N SER A 2 -28.62 -1.91 -28.54
CA SER A 2 -28.24 -3.20 -29.13
C SER A 2 -28.96 -4.32 -28.37
N SER A 3 -29.43 -5.35 -29.07
CA SER A 3 -30.05 -6.53 -28.45
C SER A 3 -29.06 -7.27 -27.53
N ASP A 4 -29.53 -7.76 -26.38
CA ASP A 4 -28.75 -8.65 -25.50
C ASP A 4 -28.63 -10.10 -26.03
N TYR A 5 -29.36 -10.40 -27.10
CA TYR A 5 -29.43 -11.71 -27.75
C TYR A 5 -28.89 -11.67 -29.17
N ILE A 6 -28.37 -12.83 -29.60
CA ILE A 6 -28.06 -13.17 -30.98
C ILE A 6 -29.26 -13.93 -31.54
N TYR A 7 -29.88 -13.40 -32.58
CA TYR A 7 -31.08 -13.98 -33.18
C TYR A 7 -30.75 -15.05 -34.22
N VAL A 8 -31.70 -15.94 -34.44
CA VAL A 8 -31.63 -16.95 -35.50
C VAL A 8 -31.82 -16.26 -36.85
N GLN A 9 -31.02 -16.66 -37.84
CA GLN A 9 -31.11 -16.10 -39.18
C GLN A 9 -32.52 -16.26 -39.78
N ASN A 10 -33.05 -15.19 -40.37
CA ASN A 10 -34.21 -15.28 -41.25
C ASN A 10 -33.71 -15.37 -42.71
N ALA A 11 -33.75 -16.57 -43.28
CA ALA A 11 -33.19 -16.86 -44.60
C ALA A 11 -33.81 -16.03 -45.75
N ALA A 12 -34.99 -15.42 -45.55
CA ALA A 12 -35.59 -14.53 -46.54
C ALA A 12 -35.02 -13.09 -46.51
N LYS A 13 -34.33 -12.70 -45.43
CA LYS A 13 -33.88 -11.32 -45.18
C LYS A 13 -32.39 -11.05 -45.46
N ILE A 14 -31.60 -12.08 -45.78
CA ILE A 14 -30.13 -11.96 -45.89
C ILE A 14 -29.58 -12.52 -47.20
N SER A 15 -28.43 -12.00 -47.62
CA SER A 15 -27.75 -12.39 -48.85
C SER A 15 -27.27 -13.85 -48.86
N ASN A 16 -26.96 -14.38 -50.04
CA ASN A 16 -26.40 -15.73 -50.17
C ASN A 16 -25.02 -15.86 -49.53
N LEU A 17 -24.20 -14.81 -49.58
CA LEU A 17 -22.89 -14.78 -48.94
C LEU A 17 -23.05 -14.83 -47.40
N SER A 18 -23.96 -14.02 -46.84
CA SER A 18 -24.28 -14.02 -45.40
C SER A 18 -24.67 -15.41 -44.90
N LYS A 19 -25.55 -16.12 -45.63
CA LYS A 19 -25.95 -17.50 -45.29
C LYS A 19 -24.77 -18.45 -45.26
N ARG A 20 -23.86 -18.34 -46.22
CA ARG A 20 -22.67 -19.21 -46.31
C ARG A 20 -21.71 -18.97 -45.16
N ILE A 21 -21.46 -17.72 -44.82
CA ILE A 21 -20.61 -17.35 -43.68
C ILE A 21 -21.19 -17.89 -42.38
N ILE A 22 -22.50 -17.74 -42.17
CA ILE A 22 -23.19 -18.29 -41.00
C ILE A 22 -23.06 -19.82 -40.94
N ASN A 23 -23.23 -20.52 -42.07
CA ASN A 23 -23.03 -21.96 -42.11
C ASN A 23 -21.59 -22.37 -41.77
N TRP A 24 -20.57 -21.62 -42.25
CA TRP A 24 -19.19 -21.88 -41.85
C TRP A 24 -18.98 -21.68 -40.35
N ILE A 25 -19.60 -20.65 -39.75
CA ILE A 25 -19.55 -20.42 -38.30
C ILE A 25 -20.13 -21.63 -37.57
N PHE A 26 -21.30 -22.10 -37.99
CA PHE A 26 -21.97 -23.27 -37.40
C PHE A 26 -21.12 -24.53 -37.52
N ASP A 27 -20.59 -24.83 -38.71
CA ASP A 27 -19.76 -26.02 -38.94
C ASP A 27 -18.52 -26.01 -38.03
N LYS A 28 -17.87 -24.85 -37.87
CA LYS A 28 -16.68 -24.73 -37.02
C LYS A 28 -17.03 -24.85 -35.53
N GLN A 29 -18.11 -24.20 -35.08
CA GLN A 29 -18.58 -24.30 -33.69
C GLN A 29 -19.01 -25.74 -33.33
N GLN A 30 -19.73 -26.43 -34.21
CA GLN A 30 -20.15 -27.81 -33.99
C GLN A 30 -18.96 -28.77 -33.92
N LYS A 31 -17.95 -28.59 -34.79
CA LYS A 31 -16.70 -29.37 -34.74
C LYS A 31 -15.95 -29.14 -33.43
N ALA A 32 -15.93 -27.91 -32.93
CA ALA A 32 -15.32 -27.59 -31.63
C ALA A 32 -16.04 -28.32 -30.49
N GLU A 33 -17.37 -28.24 -30.42
CA GLU A 33 -18.17 -28.94 -29.40
C GLU A 33 -17.90 -30.45 -29.37
N GLN A 34 -17.81 -31.07 -30.55
CA GLN A 34 -17.49 -32.50 -30.67
C GLN A 34 -16.07 -32.84 -30.22
N THR A 35 -15.12 -31.93 -30.46
CA THR A 35 -13.69 -32.12 -30.14
C THR A 35 -13.42 -32.01 -28.65
N PHE A 36 -13.98 -31.00 -27.98
CA PHE A 36 -13.65 -30.69 -26.59
C PHE A 36 -14.43 -31.52 -25.56
N LYS A 37 -15.57 -32.14 -25.92
CA LYS A 37 -16.40 -33.07 -25.09
C LYS A 37 -16.75 -32.60 -23.66
N ILE A 38 -16.42 -31.36 -23.31
CA ILE A 38 -16.62 -30.70 -22.03
C ILE A 38 -17.45 -29.46 -22.35
N GLY A 39 -18.59 -29.29 -21.70
CA GLY A 39 -19.43 -28.11 -21.90
C GLY A 39 -18.64 -26.84 -21.60
N GLY A 40 -18.60 -25.90 -22.55
CA GLY A 40 -17.82 -24.66 -22.43
C GLY A 40 -17.78 -23.86 -23.73
N ILE A 41 -17.42 -22.58 -23.63
CA ILE A 41 -17.19 -21.69 -24.76
C ILE A 41 -15.67 -21.54 -24.94
N PHE A 42 -15.17 -21.84 -26.15
CA PHE A 42 -13.74 -21.83 -26.48
C PHE A 42 -13.45 -20.78 -27.57
N PRO A 43 -13.12 -19.54 -27.20
CA PRO A 43 -12.96 -18.43 -28.16
C PRO A 43 -11.95 -18.69 -29.28
N GLU A 44 -10.90 -19.46 -29.02
CA GLU A 44 -9.88 -19.86 -29.99
C GLU A 44 -10.44 -20.68 -31.17
N THR A 45 -11.62 -21.27 -31.02
CA THR A 45 -12.27 -22.09 -32.03
C THR A 45 -13.18 -21.31 -32.96
N PHE A 46 -13.51 -20.06 -32.63
CA PHE A 46 -14.41 -19.25 -33.43
C PHE A 46 -13.83 -18.91 -34.81
N ILE A 47 -14.73 -18.69 -35.77
CA ILE A 47 -14.36 -18.04 -37.01
C ILE A 47 -14.07 -16.58 -36.72
N THR A 48 -12.97 -16.09 -37.26
CA THR A 48 -12.60 -14.68 -37.21
C THR A 48 -12.71 -14.03 -38.58
N LEU A 49 -12.78 -12.70 -38.66
CA LEU A 49 -12.86 -11.98 -39.96
C LEU A 49 -11.73 -12.39 -40.92
N ASP A 50 -10.51 -12.57 -40.39
CA ASP A 50 -9.36 -13.09 -41.15
C ASP A 50 -9.64 -14.47 -41.77
N ASP A 51 -10.30 -15.36 -41.01
CA ASP A 51 -10.62 -16.70 -41.48
C ASP A 51 -11.69 -16.65 -42.57
N VAL A 52 -12.67 -15.74 -42.47
CA VAL A 52 -13.70 -15.57 -43.49
C VAL A 52 -13.11 -15.06 -44.80
N GLN A 53 -12.18 -14.11 -44.75
CA GLN A 53 -11.46 -13.64 -45.94
C GLN A 53 -10.75 -14.80 -46.65
N HIS A 54 -10.14 -15.71 -45.88
CA HIS A 54 -9.51 -16.92 -46.43
C HIS A 54 -10.53 -17.86 -47.07
N LEU A 55 -11.62 -18.17 -46.38
CA LEU A 55 -12.68 -19.07 -46.85
C LEU A 55 -13.39 -18.53 -48.12
N ILE A 56 -13.59 -17.21 -48.23
CA ILE A 56 -14.14 -16.57 -49.42
C ILE A 56 -13.21 -16.76 -50.62
N ASN A 57 -11.89 -16.65 -50.41
CA ASN A 57 -10.91 -16.80 -51.48
C ASN A 57 -10.81 -18.26 -51.95
N GLU A 58 -10.87 -19.22 -51.03
CA GLU A 58 -10.77 -20.65 -51.35
C GLU A 58 -12.07 -21.29 -51.88
N SER A 59 -13.23 -20.68 -51.63
CA SER A 59 -14.51 -21.30 -51.98
C SER A 59 -14.83 -21.18 -53.48
N ASP A 60 -14.66 -22.25 -54.26
CA ASP A 60 -15.01 -22.33 -55.69
C ASP A 60 -16.49 -22.01 -56.01
N SER A 61 -17.36 -22.15 -55.03
CA SER A 61 -18.81 -22.01 -55.20
C SER A 61 -19.34 -20.58 -55.07
N LEU A 62 -18.48 -19.58 -54.86
CA LEU A 62 -18.85 -18.16 -54.81
C LEU A 62 -18.65 -17.47 -56.17
N THR A 63 -19.61 -16.64 -56.55
CA THR A 63 -19.51 -15.79 -57.74
C THR A 63 -18.43 -14.70 -57.58
N GLU A 64 -17.95 -14.14 -58.68
CA GLU A 64 -16.97 -13.03 -58.65
C GLU A 64 -17.50 -11.81 -57.90
N GLY A 65 -18.82 -11.54 -57.98
CA GLY A 65 -19.46 -10.47 -57.22
C GLY A 65 -19.45 -10.69 -55.71
N GLU A 66 -19.67 -11.93 -55.25
CA GLU A 66 -19.67 -12.31 -53.83
C GLU A 66 -18.25 -12.30 -53.21
N ARG A 67 -17.20 -12.29 -54.03
CA ARG A 67 -15.81 -12.21 -53.55
C ARG A 67 -15.32 -10.79 -53.33
N LYS A 68 -16.11 -9.77 -53.71
CA LYS A 68 -15.73 -8.36 -53.55
C LYS A 68 -15.87 -7.92 -52.10
N GLU A 69 -14.97 -7.03 -51.66
CA GLU A 69 -15.02 -6.41 -50.32
C GLU A 69 -16.36 -5.73 -50.03
N SER A 70 -17.02 -5.15 -51.05
CA SER A 70 -18.34 -4.53 -50.91
C SER A 70 -19.43 -5.53 -50.50
N ALA A 71 -19.43 -6.74 -51.08
CA ALA A 71 -20.40 -7.78 -50.74
C ALA A 71 -20.21 -8.28 -49.31
N PHE A 72 -18.96 -8.33 -48.85
CA PHE A 72 -18.68 -8.67 -47.45
C PHE A 72 -19.08 -7.57 -46.48
N ASN A 73 -18.84 -6.30 -46.81
CA ASN A 73 -19.33 -5.16 -46.03
C ASN A 73 -20.87 -5.16 -45.92
N GLU A 74 -21.58 -5.47 -47.00
CA GLU A 74 -23.04 -5.66 -46.96
C GLU A 74 -23.43 -6.82 -46.02
N SER A 75 -22.68 -7.92 -46.03
CA SER A 75 -22.91 -9.05 -45.11
C SER A 75 -22.69 -8.65 -43.65
N LEU A 76 -21.65 -7.86 -43.33
CA LEU A 76 -21.41 -7.33 -41.98
C LEU A 76 -22.55 -6.41 -41.52
N GLU A 77 -23.09 -5.58 -42.42
CA GLU A 77 -24.23 -4.71 -42.11
C GLU A 77 -25.52 -5.52 -41.87
N GLU A 78 -25.73 -6.61 -42.61
CA GLU A 78 -26.83 -7.57 -42.38
C GLU A 78 -26.67 -8.30 -41.04
N PHE A 79 -25.46 -8.77 -40.72
CA PHE A 79 -25.14 -9.47 -39.48
C PHE A 79 -25.46 -8.65 -38.24
N LEU A 80 -25.06 -7.39 -38.28
CA LEU A 80 -25.24 -6.43 -37.19
C LEU A 80 -26.62 -5.78 -37.20
N ASP A 81 -27.44 -6.04 -38.22
CA ASP A 81 -28.76 -5.44 -38.43
C ASP A 81 -28.71 -3.89 -38.38
N ILE A 82 -27.73 -3.30 -39.07
CA ILE A 82 -27.45 -1.86 -39.05
C ILE A 82 -28.66 -1.04 -39.51
N LYS A 83 -29.44 -1.56 -40.48
CA LYS A 83 -30.63 -0.88 -41.02
C LYS A 83 -31.76 -0.73 -40.00
N ASN A 84 -31.80 -1.57 -38.96
CA ASN A 84 -32.83 -1.52 -37.92
C ASN A 84 -32.23 -1.26 -36.52
N ASP A 85 -31.11 -0.54 -36.45
CA ASP A 85 -30.41 -0.17 -35.21
C ASP A 85 -29.95 -1.37 -34.34
N GLY A 86 -29.66 -2.52 -34.96
CA GLY A 86 -29.17 -3.71 -34.28
C GLY A 86 -30.19 -4.41 -33.37
N ARG A 87 -31.48 -4.33 -33.74
CA ARG A 87 -32.58 -4.97 -33.01
C ARG A 87 -32.60 -6.48 -33.18
N GLU A 88 -32.29 -6.97 -34.38
CA GLU A 88 -32.26 -8.38 -34.77
C GLU A 88 -30.83 -8.83 -35.16
N THR A 89 -29.80 -8.51 -34.36
CA THR A 89 -28.42 -8.95 -34.63
C THR A 89 -28.34 -10.47 -34.73
N ILE A 90 -27.92 -11.00 -35.88
CA ILE A 90 -27.84 -12.45 -36.15
C ILE A 90 -26.42 -13.02 -36.03
N VAL A 91 -25.40 -12.16 -36.10
CA VAL A 91 -24.01 -12.52 -35.76
C VAL A 91 -23.46 -11.47 -34.81
N TYR A 92 -22.97 -11.91 -33.66
CA TYR A 92 -22.29 -11.08 -32.69
C TYR A 92 -20.80 -11.01 -33.01
N LEU A 93 -20.27 -9.79 -33.04
CA LEU A 93 -18.86 -9.51 -33.25
C LEU A 93 -18.21 -9.19 -31.92
N TYR A 94 -17.09 -9.84 -31.60
CA TYR A 94 -16.34 -9.52 -30.39
C TYR A 94 -14.82 -9.69 -30.59
N PRO A 95 -13.98 -8.75 -30.12
CA PRO A 95 -12.53 -8.84 -30.25
C PRO A 95 -11.92 -9.95 -29.38
N ILE A 96 -10.92 -10.62 -29.93
CA ILE A 96 -10.08 -11.59 -29.25
C ILE A 96 -8.62 -11.18 -29.44
N PHE A 97 -7.88 -11.06 -28.34
CA PHE A 97 -6.46 -10.72 -28.34
C PHE A 97 -5.59 -11.95 -28.10
N GLN A 98 -4.57 -12.10 -28.95
CA GLN A 98 -3.61 -13.20 -28.85
C GLN A 98 -2.20 -12.75 -29.23
N ILE A 99 -1.19 -13.47 -28.75
CA ILE A 99 0.21 -13.25 -29.13
C ILE A 99 0.57 -14.29 -30.18
N ILE A 100 0.77 -13.86 -31.42
CA ILE A 100 1.20 -14.72 -32.53
C ILE A 100 2.60 -14.28 -32.95
N SER A 101 3.56 -15.20 -32.87
CA SER A 101 4.98 -14.95 -33.21
C SER A 101 5.56 -13.73 -32.48
N GLY A 102 5.22 -13.57 -31.19
CA GLY A 102 5.67 -12.46 -30.35
C GLY A 102 4.99 -11.11 -30.61
N LYS A 103 4.02 -11.03 -31.54
CA LYS A 103 3.25 -9.82 -31.82
C LYS A 103 1.83 -9.94 -31.30
N ILE A 104 1.33 -8.88 -30.68
CA ILE A 104 -0.08 -8.76 -30.30
C ILE A 104 -0.91 -8.67 -31.58
N LYS A 105 -1.88 -9.58 -31.74
CA LYS A 105 -2.90 -9.53 -32.78
C LYS A 105 -4.28 -9.41 -32.15
N CYS A 106 -5.06 -8.47 -32.66
CA CYS A 106 -6.50 -8.39 -32.44
C CYS A 106 -7.18 -9.13 -33.59
N LYS A 107 -8.11 -10.02 -33.29
CA LYS A 107 -8.99 -10.67 -34.26
C LYS A 107 -10.44 -10.42 -33.87
N ILE A 108 -11.32 -10.23 -34.84
CA ILE A 108 -12.76 -10.09 -34.57
C ILE A 108 -13.41 -11.45 -34.75
N ALA A 109 -13.95 -12.03 -33.66
CA ALA A 109 -14.68 -13.29 -33.70
C ALA A 109 -16.14 -13.07 -34.14
N LEU A 110 -16.65 -14.02 -34.93
CA LEU A 110 -18.01 -14.06 -35.41
C LEU A 110 -18.75 -15.18 -34.69
N ILE A 111 -19.86 -14.84 -34.04
CA ILE A 111 -20.59 -15.73 -33.16
C ILE A 111 -22.06 -15.74 -33.58
N ALA A 112 -22.56 -16.91 -33.97
CA ALA A 112 -23.95 -17.11 -34.37
C ALA A 112 -24.59 -18.24 -33.51
N PRO A 113 -25.93 -18.32 -33.41
CA PRO A 113 -26.61 -19.36 -32.64
C PRO A 113 -26.53 -20.72 -33.36
N ASN A 114 -25.91 -21.73 -32.75
CA ASN A 114 -25.83 -23.10 -33.28
C ASN A 114 -27.17 -23.88 -33.26
N SER A 115 -28.24 -23.26 -32.77
CA SER A 115 -29.56 -23.86 -32.56
C SER A 115 -30.65 -23.01 -33.21
N ASN A 116 -31.85 -23.58 -33.38
CA ASN A 116 -33.02 -22.85 -33.87
C ASN A 116 -33.61 -21.85 -32.86
N THR A 117 -32.85 -21.49 -31.82
CA THR A 117 -33.24 -20.54 -30.79
C THR A 117 -32.21 -19.44 -30.63
N GLN A 118 -32.67 -18.22 -30.33
CA GLN A 118 -31.80 -17.10 -30.01
C GLN A 118 -30.96 -17.41 -28.76
N VAL A 119 -29.72 -16.91 -28.71
CA VAL A 119 -28.80 -17.13 -27.59
C VAL A 119 -28.35 -15.81 -26.97
N PRO A 120 -28.14 -15.73 -25.65
CA PRO A 120 -27.63 -14.51 -25.02
C PRO A 120 -26.18 -14.23 -25.42
N LYS A 121 -25.81 -12.95 -25.61
CA LYS A 121 -24.44 -12.52 -25.93
C LYS A 121 -23.47 -12.70 -24.75
N ASP A 122 -23.98 -12.52 -23.53
CA ASP A 122 -23.21 -12.43 -22.29
C ASP A 122 -22.20 -13.57 -22.03
N PRO A 123 -22.56 -14.86 -22.20
CA PRO A 123 -21.61 -15.96 -22.00
C PRO A 123 -20.42 -15.90 -22.98
N TYR A 124 -20.70 -15.53 -24.23
CA TYR A 124 -19.70 -15.40 -25.29
C TYR A 124 -18.79 -14.19 -25.06
N ARG A 125 -19.38 -13.04 -24.73
CA ARG A 125 -18.68 -11.81 -24.33
C ARG A 125 -17.66 -12.09 -23.23
N ARG A 126 -18.09 -12.72 -22.13
CA ARG A 126 -17.23 -13.05 -20.99
C ARG A 126 -16.11 -14.02 -21.38
N ALA A 127 -16.44 -15.09 -22.10
CA ALA A 127 -15.43 -16.06 -22.52
C ALA A 127 -14.34 -15.43 -23.40
N CYS A 128 -14.73 -14.63 -24.40
CA CYS A 128 -13.78 -13.95 -25.28
C CYS A 128 -12.91 -12.92 -24.53
N PHE A 129 -13.51 -12.18 -23.58
CA PHE A 129 -12.76 -11.22 -22.75
C PHE A 129 -11.78 -11.93 -21.81
N ASP A 130 -12.22 -12.99 -21.14
CA ASP A 130 -11.40 -13.81 -20.23
C ASP A 130 -10.20 -14.42 -20.98
N TYR A 131 -10.43 -14.93 -22.19
CA TYR A 131 -9.36 -15.42 -23.06
C TYR A 131 -8.33 -14.32 -23.40
N SER A 132 -8.81 -13.10 -23.66
CA SER A 132 -7.98 -11.95 -24.05
C SER A 132 -7.26 -11.30 -22.87
N THR A 133 -7.70 -11.55 -21.64
CA THR A 133 -7.28 -10.83 -20.42
C THR A 133 -5.77 -10.84 -20.21
N LYS A 134 -5.10 -11.96 -20.47
CA LYS A 134 -3.64 -12.06 -20.32
C LYS A 134 -2.91 -11.12 -21.28
N VAL A 135 -3.37 -11.04 -22.53
CA VAL A 135 -2.77 -10.18 -23.55
C VAL A 135 -3.12 -8.71 -23.29
N ILE A 136 -4.35 -8.43 -22.85
CA ILE A 136 -4.78 -7.10 -22.41
C ILE A 136 -3.87 -6.57 -21.28
N ASN A 137 -3.50 -7.41 -20.30
CA ASN A 137 -2.52 -7.02 -19.29
C ASN A 137 -1.16 -6.67 -19.90
N THR A 138 -0.65 -7.50 -20.81
CA THR A 138 0.61 -7.21 -21.51
C THR A 138 0.53 -5.91 -22.31
N ILE A 139 -0.63 -5.60 -22.89
CA ILE A 139 -0.88 -4.32 -23.52
C ILE A 139 -0.73 -3.21 -22.49
N PHE A 140 -1.46 -3.25 -21.36
CA PHE A 140 -1.37 -2.22 -20.31
C PHE A 140 0.04 -2.06 -19.73
N ASP A 141 0.81 -3.14 -19.55
CA ASP A 141 2.22 -3.06 -19.14
C ASP A 141 3.09 -2.31 -20.17
N SER A 142 2.69 -2.40 -21.44
CA SER A 142 3.43 -1.84 -22.57
C SER A 142 2.98 -0.43 -22.99
N ILE A 143 1.72 -0.03 -22.74
CA ILE A 143 1.20 1.29 -23.11
C ILE A 143 2.06 2.42 -22.49
N PRO A 144 2.37 2.44 -21.17
CA PRO A 144 3.32 3.40 -20.57
C PRO A 144 4.59 3.60 -21.40
N VAL A 145 5.18 2.51 -21.87
CA VAL A 145 6.44 2.54 -22.62
C VAL A 145 6.25 2.91 -24.09
N ASN A 146 5.28 2.29 -24.77
CA ASN A 146 5.13 2.34 -26.22
C ASN A 146 4.26 3.51 -26.67
N VAL A 147 3.30 3.92 -25.86
CA VAL A 147 2.42 5.07 -26.12
C VAL A 147 2.98 6.31 -25.46
N TYR A 148 3.54 6.19 -24.25
CA TYR A 148 4.05 7.34 -23.52
C TYR A 148 5.58 7.54 -23.56
N GLY A 149 6.33 6.62 -24.18
CA GLY A 149 7.79 6.74 -24.27
C GLY A 149 8.49 6.63 -22.91
N LEU A 150 7.84 6.06 -21.89
CA LEU A 150 8.28 6.09 -20.48
C LEU A 150 9.47 5.19 -20.16
N LYS A 151 10.20 4.69 -21.16
CA LYS A 151 11.51 4.07 -20.94
C LYS A 151 12.55 5.17 -20.72
N SER A 152 12.83 5.44 -19.46
CA SER A 152 13.94 6.23 -18.92
C SER A 152 13.98 7.71 -19.34
N LYS A 153 13.57 8.64 -18.45
CA LYS A 153 13.96 10.07 -18.43
C LYS A 153 14.06 10.78 -19.82
N THR A 154 13.27 10.35 -20.81
CA THR A 154 13.34 10.87 -22.17
C THR A 154 12.39 12.05 -22.25
N TYR A 155 12.86 13.13 -22.84
CA TYR A 155 12.15 14.40 -22.97
C TYR A 155 10.70 14.21 -23.39
N VAL A 156 9.78 14.66 -22.54
CA VAL A 156 8.38 14.83 -22.93
C VAL A 156 8.35 15.89 -24.03
N THR A 157 7.81 15.55 -25.20
CA THR A 157 7.81 16.49 -26.36
C THR A 157 6.41 16.90 -26.79
N GLY A 158 5.35 16.20 -26.35
CA GLY A 158 3.98 16.45 -26.80
C GLY A 158 3.72 16.16 -28.29
N LYS A 159 4.74 15.75 -29.06
CA LYS A 159 4.63 15.58 -30.52
C LYS A 159 3.58 14.57 -30.96
N ARG A 160 3.26 13.59 -30.12
CA ARG A 160 2.28 12.53 -30.45
C ARG A 160 0.84 13.03 -30.59
N PHE A 161 0.52 14.16 -29.96
CA PHE A 161 -0.77 14.78 -30.14
C PHE A 161 -0.91 15.44 -31.51
N THR A 162 0.21 15.68 -32.19
CA THR A 162 0.24 16.41 -33.46
C THR A 162 0.63 15.51 -34.63
N ARG A 163 -0.08 15.63 -35.76
CA ARG A 163 0.25 14.92 -37.00
C ARG A 163 0.25 15.91 -38.16
N LYS A 164 1.31 15.91 -38.97
CA LYS A 164 1.31 16.62 -40.25
C LYS A 164 0.60 15.77 -41.29
N LEU A 165 -0.36 16.38 -41.98
CA LEU A 165 -1.03 15.83 -43.14
C LEU A 165 -0.17 16.01 -44.40
N GLU A 166 -0.52 15.30 -45.48
CA GLU A 166 0.19 15.36 -46.77
C GLU A 166 0.16 16.76 -47.39
N ASN A 167 -0.90 17.54 -47.12
CA ASN A 167 -1.03 18.94 -47.53
C ASN A 167 -0.18 19.91 -46.66
N GLY A 168 0.58 19.40 -45.69
CA GLY A 168 1.39 20.20 -44.77
C GLY A 168 0.66 20.76 -43.55
N GLU A 169 -0.68 20.59 -43.46
CA GLU A 169 -1.49 21.03 -42.32
C GLU A 169 -1.15 20.22 -41.06
N LEU A 170 -1.05 20.89 -39.92
CA LEU A 170 -0.88 20.24 -38.63
C LEU A 170 -2.24 19.98 -37.99
N MET A 171 -2.54 18.72 -37.70
CA MET A 171 -3.71 18.32 -36.91
C MET A 171 -3.33 18.00 -35.48
N VAL A 172 -4.28 18.15 -34.55
CA VAL A 172 -4.13 17.77 -33.15
C VAL A 172 -5.23 16.79 -32.72
N ASN A 173 -4.89 15.79 -31.91
CA ASN A 173 -5.83 14.78 -31.41
C ASN A 173 -5.69 14.57 -29.90
N ALA A 174 -6.66 15.09 -29.13
CA ALA A 174 -6.71 14.99 -27.67
C ALA A 174 -6.87 13.54 -27.15
N SER A 175 -7.51 12.68 -27.94
CA SER A 175 -7.81 11.30 -27.57
C SER A 175 -6.65 10.36 -27.82
N HIS A 176 -5.58 10.79 -28.51
CA HIS A 176 -4.47 9.91 -28.92
C HIS A 176 -3.94 8.99 -27.80
N PRO A 177 -3.65 9.46 -26.57
CA PRO A 177 -3.10 8.63 -25.51
C PRO A 177 -4.16 7.94 -24.63
N THR A 178 -5.43 8.00 -25.01
CA THR A 178 -6.51 7.38 -24.22
C THR A 178 -6.58 5.87 -24.44
N VAL A 179 -7.06 5.14 -23.43
CA VAL A 179 -7.29 3.70 -23.52
C VAL A 179 -8.27 3.38 -24.64
N GLU A 180 -9.32 4.18 -24.77
CA GLU A 180 -10.34 4.06 -25.82
C GLU A 180 -9.73 4.13 -27.21
N ASN A 181 -8.94 5.17 -27.47
CA ASN A 181 -8.31 5.35 -28.77
C ASN A 181 -7.29 4.24 -29.07
N TYR A 182 -6.52 3.81 -28.07
CA TYR A 182 -5.53 2.74 -28.26
C TYR A 182 -6.17 1.41 -28.65
N PHE A 183 -7.19 0.96 -27.90
CA PHE A 183 -7.91 -0.26 -28.23
C PHE A 183 -8.79 -0.09 -29.48
N GLY A 184 -9.38 1.08 -29.69
CA GLY A 184 -10.13 1.42 -30.90
C GLY A 184 -9.29 1.26 -32.17
N GLU A 185 -8.06 1.76 -32.18
CA GLU A 185 -7.13 1.59 -33.31
C GLU A 185 -6.73 0.13 -33.55
N LEU A 186 -6.58 -0.67 -32.49
CA LEU A 186 -6.30 -2.11 -32.60
C LEU A 186 -7.48 -2.88 -33.20
N ILE A 187 -8.70 -2.52 -32.81
CA ILE A 187 -9.95 -3.09 -33.34
C ILE A 187 -10.13 -2.66 -34.79
N LYS A 188 -9.98 -1.37 -35.10
CA LYS A 188 -10.02 -0.83 -36.47
C LYS A 188 -9.12 -1.60 -37.42
N ARG A 189 -7.87 -1.86 -37.03
CA ARG A 189 -6.94 -2.66 -37.83
C ARG A 189 -7.38 -4.10 -38.03
N ALA A 190 -8.10 -4.68 -37.07
CA ALA A 190 -8.63 -6.04 -37.16
C ALA A 190 -9.85 -6.16 -38.08
N PHE A 191 -10.46 -5.05 -38.49
CA PHE A 191 -11.49 -5.03 -39.53
C PHE A 191 -10.92 -4.96 -40.94
N ALA A 192 -9.68 -4.49 -41.13
CA ALA A 192 -9.11 -4.30 -42.46
C ALA A 192 -9.07 -5.62 -43.27
N PRO A 193 -9.45 -5.62 -44.57
CA PRO A 193 -9.74 -4.47 -45.42
C PRO A 193 -11.18 -3.94 -45.34
N TYR A 194 -12.02 -4.50 -44.48
CA TYR A 194 -13.45 -4.21 -44.40
C TYR A 194 -13.77 -2.94 -43.62
N LYS A 195 -15.03 -2.49 -43.75
CA LYS A 195 -15.57 -1.35 -43.03
C LYS A 195 -15.56 -1.63 -41.53
N GLU A 196 -15.00 -0.71 -40.76
CA GLU A 196 -14.97 -0.81 -39.31
C GLU A 196 -16.37 -0.65 -38.70
N HIS A 197 -16.63 -1.41 -37.64
CA HIS A 197 -17.84 -1.28 -36.83
C HIS A 197 -17.46 -1.11 -35.36
N GLU A 198 -18.20 -0.27 -34.65
CA GLU A 198 -17.95 0.01 -33.24
C GLU A 198 -18.39 -1.17 -32.36
N ILE A 199 -17.49 -1.65 -31.49
CA ILE A 199 -17.76 -2.74 -30.54
C ILE A 199 -17.69 -2.18 -29.11
N LYS A 200 -18.77 -1.48 -28.71
CA LYS A 200 -18.84 -0.67 -27.47
C LYS A 200 -18.64 -1.50 -26.20
N ASP A 201 -19.28 -2.66 -26.17
CA ASP A 201 -19.22 -3.62 -25.08
C ASP A 201 -17.79 -4.09 -24.77
N PHE A 202 -16.96 -4.30 -25.81
CA PHE A 202 -15.54 -4.61 -25.57
C PHE A 202 -14.79 -3.46 -24.91
N LEU A 203 -14.99 -2.22 -25.37
CA LEU A 203 -14.34 -1.05 -24.77
C LEU A 203 -14.79 -0.86 -23.30
N GLU A 204 -16.08 -1.06 -23.02
CA GLU A 204 -16.61 -1.05 -21.65
C GLU A 204 -15.93 -2.12 -20.77
N ASP A 205 -15.74 -3.33 -21.29
CA ASP A 205 -15.08 -4.42 -20.55
C ASP A 205 -13.61 -4.08 -20.27
N VAL A 206 -12.89 -3.54 -21.25
CA VAL A 206 -11.49 -3.09 -21.09
C VAL A 206 -11.40 -2.00 -20.02
N ILE A 207 -12.27 -0.98 -20.07
CA ILE A 207 -12.27 0.12 -19.10
C ILE A 207 -12.60 -0.40 -17.70
N LYS A 208 -13.63 -1.25 -17.58
CA LYS A 208 -14.02 -1.86 -16.30
C LYS A 208 -12.88 -2.69 -15.71
N PHE A 209 -12.21 -3.47 -16.56
CA PHE A 209 -11.06 -4.26 -16.19
C PHE A 209 -9.89 -3.39 -15.73
N ALA A 210 -9.52 -2.37 -16.49
CA ALA A 210 -8.44 -1.44 -16.15
C ALA A 210 -8.71 -0.69 -14.83
N LYS A 211 -9.96 -0.22 -14.62
CA LYS A 211 -10.39 0.38 -13.35
C LYS A 211 -10.26 -0.58 -12.17
N SER A 212 -10.64 -1.85 -12.36
CA SER A 212 -10.54 -2.87 -11.29
C SER A 212 -9.10 -3.14 -10.85
N LYS A 213 -8.15 -2.97 -11.77
CA LYS A 213 -6.71 -3.13 -11.51
C LYS A 213 -5.99 -1.85 -11.14
N ARG A 214 -6.67 -0.70 -11.23
CA ARG A 214 -6.08 0.65 -11.12
C ARG A 214 -5.03 0.94 -12.21
N ASP A 215 -5.13 0.25 -13.35
CA ASP A 215 -4.24 0.46 -14.51
C ASP A 215 -4.65 1.68 -15.36
N ALA A 216 -5.86 2.22 -15.13
CA ALA A 216 -6.32 3.44 -15.76
C ALA A 216 -7.22 4.27 -14.83
N PHE A 217 -7.28 5.57 -15.08
CA PHE A 217 -8.16 6.52 -14.41
C PHE A 217 -8.92 7.38 -15.41
N GLU A 218 -10.12 7.79 -15.04
CA GLU A 218 -10.95 8.68 -15.84
C GLU A 218 -10.54 10.13 -15.60
N VAL A 219 -10.12 10.84 -16.66
CA VAL A 219 -9.76 12.26 -16.58
C VAL A 219 -10.93 13.14 -16.98
N LEU A 220 -11.64 12.78 -18.04
CA LEU A 220 -12.92 13.37 -18.44
C LEU A 220 -13.91 12.23 -18.73
N PRO A 221 -15.23 12.48 -18.74
CA PRO A 221 -16.23 11.45 -19.07
C PRO A 221 -15.89 10.75 -20.39
N GLY A 222 -15.61 9.44 -20.33
CA GLY A 222 -15.22 8.65 -21.51
C GLY A 222 -13.78 8.85 -22.01
N PHE A 223 -12.91 9.45 -21.20
CA PHE A 223 -11.48 9.60 -21.48
C PHE A 223 -10.69 8.97 -20.35
N HIS A 224 -10.05 7.82 -20.63
CA HIS A 224 -9.24 7.12 -19.65
C HIS A 224 -7.75 7.19 -20.00
N LEU A 225 -6.93 7.59 -19.03
CA LEU A 225 -5.47 7.60 -19.12
C LEU A 225 -4.90 6.46 -18.28
N THR A 226 -3.80 5.85 -18.71
CA THR A 226 -3.19 4.73 -17.96
C THR A 226 -2.38 5.19 -16.76
N ASN A 227 -2.20 4.32 -15.78
CA ASN A 227 -1.25 4.48 -14.67
C ASN A 227 0.00 3.61 -14.88
N THR A 228 1.16 4.10 -14.45
CA THR A 228 2.39 3.30 -14.33
C THR A 228 2.37 2.51 -13.03
N PRO A 229 3.17 1.44 -12.94
CA PRO A 229 3.37 0.68 -11.71
C PRO A 229 3.86 1.52 -10.51
N SER A 230 4.46 2.69 -10.75
CA SER A 230 4.95 3.61 -9.70
C SER A 230 3.90 4.55 -9.13
N GLY A 231 2.69 4.61 -9.71
CA GLY A 231 1.57 5.39 -9.18
C GLY A 231 1.70 6.91 -9.29
N ASN A 232 2.66 7.44 -10.06
CA ASN A 232 2.95 8.88 -10.11
C ASN A 232 2.92 9.46 -11.54
N ASP A 233 1.84 9.19 -12.28
CA ASP A 233 1.73 9.52 -13.71
C ASP A 233 1.00 10.83 -14.03
N LEU A 234 0.35 11.44 -13.04
CA LEU A 234 -0.36 12.71 -13.26
C LEU A 234 0.58 13.78 -13.80
N GLU A 235 1.80 13.86 -13.27
CA GLU A 235 2.83 14.80 -13.74
C GLU A 235 3.24 14.54 -15.18
N LEU A 236 3.35 13.26 -15.58
CA LEU A 236 3.77 12.86 -16.92
C LEU A 236 2.66 13.14 -17.94
N HIS A 237 1.43 12.75 -17.64
CA HIS A 237 0.28 13.07 -18.49
C HIS A 237 0.09 14.57 -18.62
N LEU A 238 0.20 15.32 -17.51
CA LEU A 238 0.11 16.78 -17.53
C LEU A 238 1.15 17.37 -18.48
N LYS A 239 2.42 16.95 -18.35
CA LYS A 239 3.50 17.40 -19.26
C LYS A 239 3.18 17.08 -20.71
N GLU A 240 2.79 15.84 -21.02
CA GLU A 240 2.53 15.40 -22.40
C GLU A 240 1.41 16.20 -23.05
N TYR A 241 0.27 16.34 -22.37
CA TYR A 241 -0.85 17.15 -22.87
C TYR A 241 -0.47 18.63 -22.99
N PHE A 242 0.19 19.19 -21.98
CA PHE A 242 0.60 20.59 -21.96
C PHE A 242 1.53 20.94 -23.12
N TYR A 243 2.65 20.21 -23.25
CA TYR A 243 3.62 20.45 -24.32
C TYR A 243 3.06 20.09 -25.70
N GLY A 244 2.09 19.17 -25.79
CA GLY A 244 1.39 18.87 -27.04
C GLY A 244 0.55 20.05 -27.52
N LEU A 245 -0.21 20.67 -26.61
CA LEU A 245 -1.01 21.85 -26.91
C LEU A 245 -0.10 23.06 -27.22
N GLU A 246 0.95 23.27 -26.41
CA GLU A 246 1.94 24.33 -26.62
C GLU A 246 2.58 24.24 -28.02
N LEU A 247 3.03 23.05 -28.41
CA LEU A 247 3.64 22.81 -29.72
C LEU A 247 2.67 23.12 -30.87
N TYR A 248 1.42 22.70 -30.72
CA TYR A 248 0.37 22.97 -31.72
C TYR A 248 0.08 24.47 -31.84
N LEU A 249 -0.23 25.14 -30.74
CA LEU A 249 -0.57 26.56 -30.71
C LEU A 249 0.57 27.42 -31.26
N PHE A 250 1.82 27.11 -30.88
CA PHE A 250 2.97 27.89 -31.34
C PHE A 250 3.26 27.69 -32.82
N HIS A 251 3.05 26.48 -33.35
CA HIS A 251 3.13 26.24 -34.78
C HIS A 251 2.09 27.08 -35.52
N MET A 252 0.85 27.06 -35.05
CA MET A 252 -0.25 27.75 -35.71
C MET A 252 -0.12 29.28 -35.64
N ALA A 253 0.29 29.84 -34.51
CA ALA A 253 0.51 31.29 -34.41
C ALA A 253 1.59 31.80 -35.38
N LYS A 254 2.64 31.00 -35.61
CA LYS A 254 3.67 31.28 -36.63
C LYS A 254 3.10 31.20 -38.05
N THR A 255 2.24 30.22 -38.33
CA THR A 255 1.64 30.04 -39.66
C THR A 255 0.64 31.15 -39.99
N VAL A 256 -0.19 31.57 -39.02
CA VAL A 256 -1.23 32.60 -39.23
C VAL A 256 -0.66 34.04 -39.12
N SER A 257 0.58 34.21 -38.64
CA SER A 257 1.29 35.51 -38.58
C SER A 257 0.54 36.62 -37.82
N LEU A 258 -0.11 36.28 -36.69
CA LEU A 258 -0.85 37.25 -35.88
C LEU A 258 0.08 37.95 -34.88
N GLU A 259 0.37 39.23 -35.09
CA GLU A 259 1.31 40.01 -34.25
C GLU A 259 0.96 39.97 -32.76
N ASN A 260 -0.32 40.15 -32.41
CA ASN A 260 -0.79 40.14 -31.02
C ASN A 260 -0.53 38.77 -30.34
N ILE A 261 -0.90 37.67 -31.00
CA ILE A 261 -0.70 36.31 -30.47
C ILE A 261 0.78 35.94 -30.43
N ASN A 262 1.55 36.35 -31.45
CA ASN A 262 2.99 36.12 -31.49
C ASN A 262 3.70 36.86 -30.34
N SER A 263 3.29 38.10 -30.02
CA SER A 263 3.83 38.82 -28.87
C SER A 263 3.47 38.16 -27.53
N ALA A 264 2.23 37.66 -27.38
CA ALA A 264 1.82 36.89 -26.20
C ALA A 264 2.66 35.61 -26.03
N ILE A 265 2.92 34.88 -27.11
CA ILE A 265 3.78 33.69 -27.11
C ILE A 265 5.23 34.03 -26.75
N VAL A 266 5.77 35.13 -27.28
CA VAL A 266 7.12 35.59 -26.93
C VAL A 266 7.20 35.96 -25.45
N SER A 267 6.20 36.68 -24.92
CA SER A 267 6.09 37.01 -23.50
C SER A 267 6.07 35.74 -22.63
N TYR A 268 5.19 34.80 -22.96
CA TYR A 268 5.08 33.50 -22.31
C TYR A 268 6.43 32.75 -22.30
N LYS A 269 7.10 32.66 -23.46
CA LYS A 269 8.40 31.98 -23.58
C LYS A 269 9.47 32.66 -22.74
N ASN A 270 9.51 33.99 -22.72
CA ASN A 270 10.49 34.74 -21.92
C ASN A 270 10.24 34.54 -20.42
N LYS A 271 8.97 34.53 -20.00
CA LYS A 271 8.58 34.32 -18.61
C LYS A 271 8.94 32.92 -18.09
N PHE A 272 8.80 31.90 -18.94
CA PHE A 272 8.97 30.50 -18.54
C PHE A 272 10.17 29.77 -19.16
N ALA A 273 11.12 30.51 -19.78
CA ALA A 273 12.27 29.95 -20.49
C ALA A 273 13.12 28.96 -19.66
N ALA A 274 13.18 29.17 -18.34
CA ALA A 274 13.96 28.34 -17.41
C ALA A 274 13.26 27.02 -17.02
N ASN A 275 11.94 26.88 -17.22
CA ASN A 275 11.10 25.81 -16.66
C ASN A 275 10.77 24.67 -17.64
N ASN A 276 11.38 24.63 -18.83
CA ASN A 276 11.04 23.67 -19.90
C ASN A 276 11.29 22.18 -19.56
N LYS A 277 11.75 21.84 -18.36
CA LYS A 277 11.92 20.46 -17.88
C LYS A 277 11.02 20.10 -16.68
N ASP A 278 10.44 21.09 -16.02
CA ASP A 278 9.67 20.93 -14.80
C ASP A 278 8.18 20.71 -15.10
N VAL A 279 7.43 20.30 -14.08
CA VAL A 279 5.98 20.11 -14.20
C VAL A 279 5.33 21.49 -14.40
N PRO A 280 4.49 21.68 -15.43
CA PRO A 280 3.86 22.97 -15.72
C PRO A 280 3.15 23.53 -14.48
N SER A 281 3.51 24.74 -14.06
CA SER A 281 2.90 25.44 -12.91
C SER A 281 1.45 25.83 -13.19
N SER A 282 0.67 26.13 -12.15
CA SER A 282 -0.71 26.61 -12.33
C SER A 282 -0.75 27.93 -13.11
N GLU A 283 0.26 28.78 -12.94
CA GLU A 283 0.41 30.03 -13.70
C GLU A 283 0.70 29.74 -15.19
N GLN A 284 1.58 28.79 -15.50
CA GLN A 284 1.84 28.36 -16.88
C GLN A 284 0.58 27.81 -17.56
N VAL A 285 -0.19 26.99 -16.83
CA VAL A 285 -1.48 26.46 -17.30
C VAL A 285 -2.48 27.57 -17.57
N GLN A 286 -2.53 28.59 -16.72
CA GLN A 286 -3.42 29.73 -16.90
C GLN A 286 -3.06 30.58 -18.13
N GLU A 287 -1.78 30.89 -18.32
CA GLU A 287 -1.34 31.66 -19.50
C GLU A 287 -1.55 30.88 -20.81
N LEU A 288 -1.24 29.58 -20.83
CA LEU A 288 -1.50 28.74 -21.99
C LEU A 288 -3.01 28.67 -22.29
N SER A 289 -3.86 28.64 -21.26
CA SER A 289 -5.32 28.67 -21.42
C SER A 289 -5.82 29.98 -22.04
N GLN A 290 -5.19 31.12 -21.71
CA GLN A 290 -5.52 32.42 -22.32
C GLN A 290 -5.15 32.43 -23.81
N ILE A 291 -3.92 32.03 -24.14
CA ILE A 291 -3.47 31.90 -25.54
C ILE A 291 -4.40 30.96 -26.32
N ASN A 292 -4.75 29.81 -25.74
CA ASN A 292 -5.67 28.85 -26.37
C ASN A 292 -7.05 29.47 -26.63
N SER A 293 -7.61 30.20 -25.66
CA SER A 293 -8.94 30.80 -25.76
C SER A 293 -9.02 31.86 -26.86
N GLU A 294 -7.96 32.63 -27.05
CA GLU A 294 -7.86 33.60 -28.15
C GLU A 294 -7.68 32.90 -29.51
N MET A 295 -6.88 31.84 -29.55
CA MET A 295 -6.55 31.13 -30.78
C MET A 295 -7.69 30.29 -31.35
N ILE A 296 -8.48 29.60 -30.51
CA ILE A 296 -9.58 28.73 -30.99
C ILE A 296 -10.73 29.50 -31.65
N LEU A 297 -10.81 30.81 -31.44
CA LEU A 297 -11.80 31.69 -32.08
C LEU A 297 -11.44 32.06 -33.52
N LEU A 298 -10.21 31.76 -33.95
CA LEU A 298 -9.75 32.08 -35.30
C LEU A 298 -10.35 31.11 -36.33
N PRO A 299 -10.89 31.59 -37.46
CA PRO A 299 -11.46 30.75 -38.51
C PRO A 299 -10.51 29.65 -39.00
N GLU A 300 -9.22 29.96 -39.11
CA GLU A 300 -8.13 29.06 -39.53
C GLU A 300 -7.92 27.89 -38.57
N LEU A 301 -8.37 28.03 -37.31
CA LEU A 301 -8.21 27.05 -36.23
C LEU A 301 -9.51 26.36 -35.83
N SER A 302 -10.64 26.80 -36.38
CA SER A 302 -11.98 26.26 -36.10
C SER A 302 -12.07 24.73 -36.22
N LYS A 303 -11.37 24.12 -37.20
CA LYS A 303 -11.35 22.66 -37.41
C LYS A 303 -10.77 21.87 -36.24
N ASN A 304 -9.82 22.45 -35.50
CA ASN A 304 -9.13 21.81 -34.38
C ASN A 304 -9.55 22.40 -33.02
N SER A 305 -10.46 23.37 -33.00
CA SER A 305 -10.95 24.05 -31.79
C SER A 305 -11.39 23.07 -30.71
N ASN A 306 -12.24 22.09 -31.07
CA ASN A 306 -12.72 21.06 -30.16
C ASN A 306 -11.58 20.25 -29.52
N ALA A 307 -10.59 19.83 -30.32
CA ALA A 307 -9.46 19.06 -29.82
C ALA A 307 -8.57 19.91 -28.88
N CYS A 308 -8.34 21.19 -29.21
CA CYS A 308 -7.60 22.11 -28.35
C CYS A 308 -8.33 22.37 -27.03
N SER A 309 -9.64 22.60 -27.07
CA SER A 309 -10.47 22.77 -25.88
C SER A 309 -10.47 21.51 -25.01
N GLN A 310 -10.58 20.32 -25.59
CA GLN A 310 -10.48 19.05 -24.87
C GLN A 310 -9.11 18.87 -24.21
N MET A 311 -8.01 19.15 -24.92
CA MET A 311 -6.68 19.10 -24.32
C MET A 311 -6.56 20.06 -23.15
N MET A 312 -7.08 21.29 -23.28
CA MET A 312 -7.05 22.28 -22.20
C MET A 312 -7.85 21.82 -20.98
N GLN A 313 -9.04 21.24 -21.17
CA GLN A 313 -9.83 20.66 -20.07
C GLN A 313 -9.07 19.54 -19.35
N ILE A 314 -8.43 18.64 -20.10
CA ILE A 314 -7.60 17.56 -19.54
C ILE A 314 -6.42 18.14 -18.74
N ILE A 315 -5.72 19.14 -19.28
CA ILE A 315 -4.60 19.82 -18.61
C ILE A 315 -5.06 20.43 -17.28
N THR A 316 -6.17 21.16 -17.28
CA THR A 316 -6.72 21.79 -16.08
C THR A 316 -7.11 20.76 -15.02
N GLU A 317 -7.78 19.67 -15.42
CA GLU A 317 -8.16 18.60 -14.50
C GLU A 317 -6.93 17.89 -13.91
N LEU A 318 -5.94 17.55 -14.75
CA LEU A 318 -4.70 16.91 -14.30
C LEU A 318 -3.93 17.81 -13.34
N ARG A 319 -3.85 19.12 -13.62
CA ARG A 319 -3.20 20.09 -12.72
C ARG A 319 -3.94 20.18 -11.39
N GLY A 320 -5.27 20.28 -11.40
CA GLY A 320 -6.08 20.32 -10.19
C GLY A 320 -5.95 19.07 -9.32
N ARG A 321 -5.87 17.88 -9.93
CA ARG A 321 -5.60 16.62 -9.21
C ARG A 321 -4.21 16.60 -8.61
N LEU A 322 -3.21 17.07 -9.33
CA LEU A 322 -1.83 17.13 -8.84
C LEU A 322 -1.68 18.09 -7.66
N ASP A 323 -2.34 19.25 -7.72
CA ASP A 323 -2.34 20.23 -6.63
C ASP A 323 -2.99 19.62 -5.37
N LYS A 324 -4.15 18.97 -5.50
CA LYS A 324 -4.79 18.25 -4.39
C LYS A 324 -3.90 17.14 -3.80
N GLN A 325 -3.26 16.34 -4.65
CA GLN A 325 -2.34 15.29 -4.19
C GLN A 325 -1.19 15.90 -3.38
N LYS A 326 -0.60 17.00 -3.86
CA LYS A 326 0.48 17.69 -3.15
C LYS A 326 0.02 18.26 -1.80
N GLU A 327 -1.17 18.84 -1.74
CA GLU A 327 -1.77 19.30 -0.48
C GLU A 327 -2.03 18.16 0.51
N GLU A 328 -2.50 17.01 0.03
CA GLU A 328 -2.75 15.83 0.87
C GLU A 328 -1.43 15.25 1.41
N GLU A 329 -0.41 15.09 0.55
CA GLU A 329 0.93 14.64 0.95
C GLU A 329 1.56 15.59 1.99
N GLU A 330 1.38 16.90 1.82
CA GLU A 330 1.81 17.90 2.79
C GLU A 330 1.09 17.77 4.14
N LYS A 331 -0.24 17.66 4.13
CA LYS A 331 -1.04 17.45 5.35
C LYS A 331 -0.67 16.17 6.08
N GLU A 332 -0.47 15.07 5.34
CA GLU A 332 -0.06 13.79 5.91
C GLU A 332 1.33 13.88 6.56
N TRP A 333 2.27 14.54 5.90
CA TRP A 333 3.61 14.76 6.45
C TRP A 333 3.54 15.57 7.75
N VAL A 334 2.82 16.69 7.74
CA VAL A 334 2.66 17.56 8.92
C VAL A 334 2.01 16.79 10.07
N GLU A 335 0.95 16.02 9.79
CA GLU A 335 0.26 15.20 10.78
C GLU A 335 1.16 14.12 11.38
N LYS A 336 1.98 13.47 10.55
CA LYS A 336 2.95 12.47 10.99
C LYS A 336 3.98 13.09 11.94
N GLN A 337 4.59 14.21 11.54
CA GLN A 337 5.60 14.90 12.37
C GLN A 337 5.01 15.40 13.69
N TYR A 338 3.78 15.90 13.66
CA TYR A 338 3.08 16.33 14.86
C TYR A 338 2.80 15.15 15.80
N LYS A 339 2.31 14.01 15.29
CA LYS A 339 2.12 12.79 16.10
C LYS A 339 3.41 12.25 16.72
N GLU A 340 4.54 12.38 16.02
CA GLU A 340 5.84 12.02 16.58
C GLU A 340 6.25 12.93 17.75
N LEU A 341 5.97 14.24 17.66
CA LEU A 341 6.15 15.16 18.79
C LEU A 341 5.26 14.79 19.98
N GLU A 342 3.98 14.51 19.73
CA GLU A 342 3.04 14.10 20.79
C GLU A 342 3.51 12.85 21.52
N LYS A 343 3.99 11.86 20.77
CA LYS A 343 4.56 10.64 21.33
C LYS A 343 5.80 10.94 22.17
N LYS A 344 6.72 11.78 21.68
CA LYS A 344 7.91 12.21 22.42
C LYS A 344 7.55 12.86 23.76
N ILE A 345 6.59 13.79 23.78
CA ILE A 345 6.13 14.45 25.01
C ILE A 345 5.54 13.41 25.97
N SER A 346 4.63 12.55 25.49
CA SER A 346 3.97 11.54 26.33
C SER A 346 4.95 10.52 26.92
N GLU A 347 5.89 10.01 26.12
CA GLU A 347 6.92 9.07 26.56
C GLU A 347 7.90 9.73 27.54
N PHE A 348 8.25 11.00 27.32
CA PHE A 348 9.12 11.74 28.24
C PHE A 348 8.45 11.91 29.61
N SER A 349 7.18 12.34 29.65
CA SER A 349 6.43 12.44 30.91
C SER A 349 6.27 11.09 31.60
N LYS A 350 6.05 10.00 30.86
CA LYS A 350 5.92 8.65 31.44
C LYS A 350 7.23 8.15 32.06
N ASN A 351 8.32 8.25 31.31
CA ASN A 351 9.61 7.60 31.63
C ASN A 351 10.46 8.46 32.57
N ASN A 352 10.58 9.75 32.29
CA ASN A 352 11.43 10.66 33.06
C ASN A 352 10.67 11.30 34.21
N SER A 353 9.33 11.38 34.11
CA SER A 353 8.47 12.01 35.11
C SER A 353 8.87 13.47 35.39
N THR A 354 9.27 14.19 34.36
CA THR A 354 9.62 15.63 34.39
C THR A 354 8.96 16.37 33.22
N MET A 355 9.06 17.71 33.20
CA MET A 355 8.55 18.53 32.10
C MET A 355 9.47 18.41 30.87
N PHE A 356 8.88 18.21 29.68
CA PHE A 356 9.58 18.24 28.41
C PHE A 356 9.82 19.71 27.99
N TYR A 357 11.07 20.05 27.69
CA TYR A 357 11.41 21.36 27.12
C TYR A 357 11.30 21.31 25.60
N LEU A 358 10.38 22.09 25.04
CA LEU A 358 10.18 22.23 23.60
C LEU A 358 10.58 23.63 23.16
N ASN A 359 11.73 23.75 22.49
CA ASN A 359 12.07 24.89 21.64
C ASN A 359 11.65 24.56 20.20
N LEU A 360 10.72 25.34 19.64
CA LEU A 360 10.14 25.06 18.33
C LEU A 360 11.17 25.15 17.20
N ASP A 361 12.04 26.16 17.23
CA ASP A 361 13.04 26.34 16.17
C ASP A 361 14.11 25.24 16.22
N GLU A 362 14.52 24.82 17.42
CA GLU A 362 15.41 23.66 17.57
C GLU A 362 14.74 22.34 17.17
N TYR A 363 13.45 22.17 17.47
CA TYR A 363 12.71 20.95 17.12
C TYR A 363 12.58 20.83 15.60
N VAL A 364 12.19 21.92 14.95
CA VAL A 364 11.99 21.99 13.51
C VAL A 364 13.33 21.94 12.77
N GLY A 365 14.38 22.61 13.26
CA GLY A 365 15.72 22.55 12.66
C GLY A 365 16.32 21.14 12.62
N LYS A 366 15.89 20.23 13.51
CA LYS A 366 16.25 18.80 13.46
C LYS A 366 15.52 18.01 12.37
N ILE A 367 14.41 18.55 11.85
CA ILE A 367 13.56 17.94 10.82
C ILE A 367 13.91 18.48 9.42
N GLU A 368 14.46 19.70 9.35
CA GLU A 368 14.67 20.49 8.12
C GLU A 368 15.49 19.84 7.01
N ALA A 369 16.31 18.81 7.30
CA ALA A 369 17.23 18.23 6.32
C ALA A 369 16.57 17.77 5.00
N ASP A 370 15.29 17.37 5.04
CA ASP A 370 14.54 16.86 3.88
C ASP A 370 13.16 17.54 3.66
N ALA A 371 12.87 18.63 4.37
CA ALA A 371 11.52 19.22 4.41
C ALA A 371 11.39 20.51 3.59
N LYS A 372 10.21 20.74 2.99
CA LYS A 372 9.92 21.98 2.26
C LYS A 372 9.63 23.15 3.22
N PRO A 373 9.91 24.40 2.83
CA PRO A 373 9.60 25.58 3.66
C PRO A 373 8.12 25.69 4.04
N GLU A 374 7.19 25.35 3.14
CA GLU A 374 5.75 25.41 3.43
C GLU A 374 5.34 24.39 4.52
N GLN A 375 5.80 23.15 4.38
CA GLN A 375 5.61 22.08 5.37
C GLN A 375 6.08 22.48 6.76
N ILE A 376 7.22 23.17 6.83
CA ILE A 376 7.81 23.65 8.07
C ILE A 376 6.96 24.77 8.68
N ALA A 377 6.48 25.72 7.89
CA ALA A 377 5.62 26.80 8.36
C ALA A 377 4.30 26.25 8.95
N GLU A 378 3.67 25.31 8.25
CA GLU A 378 2.41 24.71 8.70
C GLU A 378 2.60 23.82 9.94
N LEU A 379 3.71 23.07 10.03
CA LEU A 379 4.06 22.33 11.23
C LEU A 379 4.27 23.27 12.44
N LYS A 380 4.98 24.39 12.27
CA LYS A 380 5.16 25.39 13.33
C LYS A 380 3.82 25.93 13.81
N LYS A 381 2.93 26.29 12.89
CA LYS A 381 1.58 26.77 13.20
C LYS A 381 0.78 25.73 14.00
N LYS A 382 0.72 24.50 13.51
CA LYS A 382 0.00 23.39 14.15
C LYS A 382 0.50 23.07 15.56
N ILE A 383 1.81 23.12 15.78
CA ILE A 383 2.38 22.91 17.12
C ILE A 383 1.94 24.04 18.07
N LYS A 384 2.04 25.30 17.65
CA LYS A 384 1.64 26.46 18.48
C LYS A 384 0.16 26.41 18.88
N GLU A 385 -0.71 26.05 17.94
CA GLU A 385 -2.17 25.96 18.16
C GLU A 385 -2.54 24.81 19.11
N ASN A 386 -1.89 23.65 18.98
CA ASN A 386 -2.37 22.44 19.66
C ASN A 386 -1.61 22.07 20.95
N VAL A 387 -0.38 22.56 21.16
CA VAL A 387 0.42 22.16 22.34
C VAL A 387 -0.22 22.58 23.66
N PHE A 388 -0.86 23.75 23.72
CA PHE A 388 -1.56 24.24 24.91
C PHE A 388 -2.95 23.60 25.09
N VAL A 389 -3.55 23.10 24.01
CA VAL A 389 -4.85 22.44 24.04
C VAL A 389 -4.71 21.00 24.54
N LYS A 390 -3.67 20.28 24.07
CA LYS A 390 -3.52 18.85 24.32
C LYS A 390 -2.64 18.52 25.53
N PHE A 391 -1.69 19.39 25.86
CA PHE A 391 -0.71 19.15 26.90
C PHE A 391 -0.76 20.23 27.99
N ALA A 392 -0.34 19.85 29.20
CA ALA A 392 -0.13 20.80 30.29
C ALA A 392 1.14 21.60 29.98
N SER A 393 0.96 22.81 29.45
CA SER A 393 2.05 23.59 28.83
C SER A 393 2.16 24.98 29.45
N HIS A 394 3.39 25.46 29.63
CA HIS A 394 3.72 26.79 30.12
C HIS A 394 4.73 27.46 29.18
N ASN A 395 4.44 28.70 28.78
CA ASN A 395 5.32 29.48 27.91
C ASN A 395 6.49 30.06 28.70
N LEU A 396 7.71 29.95 28.15
CA LEU A 396 8.93 30.42 28.80
C LEU A 396 9.31 31.87 28.46
N ASN A 397 8.47 32.61 27.71
CA ASN A 397 8.65 34.02 27.37
C ASN A 397 10.11 34.38 27.04
N GLN A 398 10.64 33.82 25.96
CA GLN A 398 11.90 34.27 25.37
C GLN A 398 11.57 35.19 24.18
N GLU A 399 12.15 36.39 24.13
CA GLU A 399 11.91 37.32 23.02
C GLU A 399 12.30 36.67 21.68
N GLY A 400 11.32 36.54 20.78
CA GLY A 400 11.53 36.06 19.41
C GLY A 400 11.52 34.54 19.18
N SER A 401 11.49 33.70 20.22
CA SER A 401 11.46 32.23 20.08
C SER A 401 10.25 31.59 20.78
N PHE A 402 9.67 30.54 20.17
CA PHE A 402 8.62 29.76 20.83
C PHE A 402 9.25 28.64 21.65
N ALA A 403 9.31 28.82 22.97
CA ALA A 403 9.81 27.83 23.91
C ALA A 403 8.78 27.55 25.02
N VAL A 404 8.46 26.28 25.24
CA VAL A 404 7.48 25.85 26.24
C VAL A 404 7.99 24.70 27.10
N LEU A 405 7.64 24.70 28.38
CA LEU A 405 7.68 23.50 29.22
C LEU A 405 6.34 22.80 29.11
N THR A 406 6.34 21.53 28.74
CA THR A 406 5.11 20.78 28.50
C THR A 406 5.16 19.37 29.10
N ALA A 407 4.04 18.88 29.59
CA ALA A 407 3.89 17.51 30.05
C ALA A 407 2.53 16.93 29.66
N ASP A 408 2.48 15.60 29.57
CA ASP A 408 1.23 14.87 29.38
C ASP A 408 0.35 14.97 30.64
N PRO A 409 -0.86 15.56 30.55
CA PRO A 409 -1.75 15.70 31.69
C PRO A 409 -2.12 14.36 32.31
N GLY A 410 -2.05 13.26 31.55
CA GLY A 410 -2.33 11.91 32.02
C GLY A 410 -1.31 11.35 33.03
N TYR A 411 -0.18 12.02 33.24
CA TYR A 411 0.86 11.64 34.21
C TYR A 411 1.24 12.81 35.16
N LEU A 412 0.45 13.87 35.21
CA LEU A 412 0.87 15.15 35.78
C LEU A 412 1.17 15.09 37.29
N ILE A 413 0.42 14.34 38.10
CA ILE A 413 0.72 14.18 39.54
C ILE A 413 2.08 13.51 39.76
N LYS A 414 2.43 12.52 38.92
CA LYS A 414 3.71 11.83 38.96
C LYS A 414 4.86 12.77 38.61
N VAL A 415 4.64 13.66 37.63
CA VAL A 415 5.58 14.72 37.24
C VAL A 415 5.80 15.70 38.39
N VAL A 416 4.72 16.20 39.02
CA VAL A 416 4.80 17.13 40.16
C VAL A 416 5.55 16.50 41.34
N TYR A 417 5.21 15.26 41.71
CA TYR A 417 5.89 14.52 42.77
C TYR A 417 7.39 14.36 42.51
N THR A 418 7.75 13.93 41.30
CA THR A 418 9.15 13.67 40.95
C THR A 418 9.97 14.96 40.94
N LEU A 419 9.44 16.04 40.37
CA LEU A 419 10.10 17.34 40.37
C LEU A 419 10.28 17.89 41.79
N LYS A 420 9.30 17.69 42.69
CA LYS A 420 9.45 18.05 44.11
C LYS A 420 10.57 17.27 44.78
N LEU A 421 10.63 15.96 44.55
CA LEU A 421 11.67 15.11 45.11
C LEU A 421 13.06 15.53 44.60
N GLN A 422 13.18 15.81 43.30
CA GLN A 422 14.43 16.25 42.69
C GLN A 422 14.84 17.65 43.16
N SER A 423 13.90 18.56 43.38
CA SER A 423 14.19 19.93 43.81
C SER A 423 14.80 20.01 45.21
N LEU A 424 14.57 19.00 46.06
CA LEU A 424 15.25 18.86 47.36
C LEU A 424 16.77 18.66 47.25
N THR A 425 17.22 18.08 46.14
CA THR A 425 18.63 17.75 45.91
C THR A 425 19.29 18.65 44.86
N ASN A 426 18.51 19.25 43.96
CA ASN A 426 19.00 20.12 42.91
C ASN A 426 18.04 21.31 42.70
N PRO A 427 18.43 22.54 43.09
CA PRO A 427 17.61 23.74 42.97
C PRO A 427 17.11 24.03 41.55
N LYS A 428 17.78 23.53 40.50
CA LYS A 428 17.38 23.74 39.09
C LYS A 428 16.01 23.16 38.74
N PHE A 429 15.50 22.20 39.52
CA PHE A 429 14.17 21.64 39.32
C PHE A 429 13.07 22.40 40.07
N GLN A 430 13.42 23.38 40.91
CA GLN A 430 12.44 24.14 41.68
C GLN A 430 11.53 24.96 40.76
N ASP A 431 12.08 25.61 39.74
CA ASP A 431 11.28 26.40 38.79
C ASP A 431 10.32 25.51 37.98
N GLN A 432 10.79 24.35 37.53
CA GLN A 432 9.93 23.38 36.83
C GLN A 432 8.85 22.80 37.75
N TYR A 433 9.16 22.59 39.03
CA TYR A 433 8.20 22.13 40.03
C TYR A 433 7.07 23.14 40.22
N GLU A 434 7.38 24.43 40.41
CA GLU A 434 6.36 25.47 40.60
C GLU A 434 5.45 25.61 39.37
N VAL A 435 6.01 25.51 38.16
CA VAL A 435 5.25 25.46 36.91
C VAL A 435 4.33 24.24 36.88
N ALA A 436 4.86 23.04 37.13
CA ALA A 436 4.09 21.81 37.11
C ALA A 436 2.97 21.81 38.18
N LYS A 437 3.25 22.34 39.38
CA LYS A 437 2.27 22.50 40.47
C LYS A 437 1.14 23.45 40.08
N THR A 438 1.47 24.58 39.46
CA THR A 438 0.47 25.53 38.96
C THR A 438 -0.43 24.90 37.91
N LEU A 439 0.17 24.21 36.92
CA LEU A 439 -0.57 23.50 35.88
C LEU A 439 -1.46 22.40 36.47
N TYR A 440 -0.95 21.63 37.43
CA TYR A 440 -1.73 20.60 38.12
C TYR A 440 -2.95 21.19 38.82
N GLY A 441 -2.78 22.28 39.59
CA GLY A 441 -3.89 22.97 40.25
C GLY A 441 -4.93 23.53 39.26
N GLN A 442 -4.48 24.03 38.10
CA GLN A 442 -5.38 24.48 37.03
C GLN A 442 -6.23 23.32 36.51
N TYR A 443 -5.61 22.20 36.13
CA TYR A 443 -6.31 21.01 35.63
C TYR A 443 -7.25 20.40 36.67
N GLU A 444 -6.86 20.41 37.95
CA GLU A 444 -7.68 19.93 39.06
C GLU A 444 -8.91 20.83 39.28
N SER A 445 -8.73 22.16 39.25
CA SER A 445 -9.83 23.12 39.40
C SER A 445 -10.84 23.05 38.24
N MET A 446 -10.35 22.79 37.02
CA MET A 446 -11.18 22.57 35.84
C MET A 446 -11.85 21.18 35.81
N ARG A 447 -11.52 20.29 36.76
CA ARG A 447 -11.95 18.88 36.75
C ARG A 447 -11.68 18.19 35.42
N SER A 448 -10.51 18.45 34.85
CA SER A 448 -10.15 17.92 33.53
C SER A 448 -10.17 16.39 33.53
N ILE A 449 -10.88 15.80 32.56
CA ILE A 449 -10.97 14.34 32.37
C ILE A 449 -9.60 13.74 32.00
N THR A 450 -8.69 14.56 31.45
CA THR A 450 -7.35 14.09 31.04
C THR A 450 -6.36 14.06 32.20
N LEU A 451 -6.66 14.70 33.33
CA LEU A 451 -5.77 14.76 34.49
C LEU A 451 -5.56 13.35 35.07
N ASP A 452 -4.31 12.90 35.05
CA ASP A 452 -3.84 11.62 35.57
C ASP A 452 -4.57 10.38 35.01
N ALA A 453 -5.24 10.53 33.88
CA ALA A 453 -6.06 9.48 33.28
C ALA A 453 -5.26 8.25 32.81
N LYS A 454 -3.94 8.38 32.66
CA LYS A 454 -3.03 7.31 32.26
C LYS A 454 -2.40 6.57 33.44
N LEU A 455 -2.73 6.99 34.67
CA LEU A 455 -2.34 6.31 35.90
C LEU A 455 -3.51 5.48 36.44
N THR A 456 -3.20 4.34 37.05
CA THR A 456 -4.19 3.56 37.79
C THR A 456 -4.73 4.38 38.98
N PRO A 457 -5.95 4.11 39.48
CA PRO A 457 -6.48 4.80 40.66
C PRO A 457 -5.55 4.65 41.89
N GLU A 458 -4.91 3.49 42.02
CA GLU A 458 -3.96 3.18 43.10
C GLU A 458 -2.71 4.06 43.00
N GLU A 459 -2.08 4.14 41.82
CA GLU A 459 -0.90 5.00 41.60
C GLU A 459 -1.23 6.48 41.84
N ARG A 460 -2.42 6.95 41.43
CA ARG A 460 -2.84 8.33 41.63
C ARG A 460 -2.89 8.70 43.11
N GLU A 461 -3.57 7.90 43.91
CA GLU A 461 -3.69 8.14 45.35
C GLU A 461 -2.35 7.98 46.06
N GLU A 462 -1.51 7.03 45.62
CA GLU A 462 -0.14 6.88 46.15
C GLU A 462 0.69 8.15 45.93
N TYR A 463 0.74 8.68 44.70
CA TYR A 463 1.51 9.89 44.40
C TYR A 463 0.96 11.13 45.10
N LYS A 464 -0.37 11.27 45.24
CA LYS A 464 -0.98 12.36 46.03
C LYS A 464 -0.59 12.27 47.50
N ARG A 465 -0.62 11.08 48.10
CA ARG A 465 -0.22 10.87 49.49
C ARG A 465 1.25 11.23 49.68
N LYS A 466 2.14 10.69 48.83
CA LYS A 466 3.58 10.95 48.88
C LYS A 466 3.92 12.43 48.68
N LEU A 467 3.20 13.13 47.80
CA LEU A 467 3.38 14.57 47.59
C LEU A 467 2.98 15.38 48.84
N LYS A 468 1.84 15.05 49.48
CA LYS A 468 1.42 15.68 50.74
C LYS A 468 2.41 15.43 51.89
N GLU A 469 2.95 14.22 51.98
CA GLU A 469 3.98 13.87 52.96
C GLU A 469 5.24 14.73 52.78
N LEU A 470 5.72 14.86 51.54
CA LEU A 470 6.84 15.73 51.16
C LEU A 470 6.59 17.21 51.47
N GLU A 471 5.39 17.73 51.19
CA GLU A 471 5.04 19.13 51.46
C GLU A 471 4.86 19.41 52.96
N SER A 472 4.41 18.43 53.74
CA SER A 472 4.20 18.56 55.19
C SER A 472 5.49 18.51 56.03
N GLY A 473 6.64 18.26 55.39
CA GLY A 473 7.94 18.19 56.07
C GLY A 473 8.10 17.01 57.05
N LYS A 474 7.15 16.05 57.07
CA LYS A 474 7.27 14.82 57.86
C LYS A 474 8.29 13.89 57.21
N LYS A 475 9.55 14.01 57.64
CA LYS A 475 10.56 12.96 57.44
C LYS A 475 10.15 11.73 58.27
N GLU A 476 9.51 10.74 57.66
CA GLU A 476 9.79 9.37 58.06
C GLU A 476 11.20 9.05 57.57
N SER A 477 12.15 9.10 58.51
CA SER A 477 13.45 8.47 58.35
C SER A 477 13.26 6.96 58.26
N THR A 478 12.87 6.47 57.10
CA THR A 478 13.32 5.16 56.63
C THR A 478 14.46 5.41 55.66
N GLU A 479 15.62 5.80 56.20
CA GLU A 479 16.86 5.47 55.52
C GLU A 479 16.91 3.94 55.46
N PRO A 480 17.02 3.31 54.29
CA PRO A 480 17.46 1.93 54.25
C PRO A 480 18.91 1.95 54.74
N SER A 481 19.18 1.44 55.95
CA SER A 481 20.54 1.14 56.35
C SER A 481 21.09 0.11 55.35
N PHE A 482 21.95 0.56 54.45
CA PHE A 482 22.70 -0.31 53.57
C PHE A 482 23.76 -1.03 54.42
N GLU A 483 23.38 -2.14 55.05
CA GLU A 483 24.34 -3.00 55.75
C GLU A 483 25.21 -3.74 54.73
N PHE A 484 26.32 -3.10 54.36
CA PHE A 484 27.38 -3.66 53.51
C PHE A 484 28.26 -4.61 54.33
N ASN A 485 28.41 -5.86 53.89
CA ASN A 485 29.29 -6.81 54.56
C ASN A 485 30.75 -6.57 54.14
N GLN A 486 31.40 -5.66 54.86
CA GLN A 486 32.77 -5.22 54.59
C GLN A 486 33.78 -6.38 54.60
N GLN A 487 33.58 -7.40 55.45
CA GLN A 487 34.48 -8.56 55.52
C GLN A 487 34.36 -9.43 54.25
N ALA A 488 33.14 -9.71 53.78
CA ALA A 488 32.93 -10.48 52.55
C ALA A 488 33.40 -9.72 51.30
N ALA A 489 33.26 -8.40 51.28
CA ALA A 489 33.76 -7.55 50.21
C ALA A 489 35.29 -7.55 50.12
N VAL A 490 35.97 -7.41 51.25
CA VAL A 490 37.43 -7.42 51.32
C VAL A 490 37.97 -8.80 50.93
N LEU A 491 37.43 -9.90 51.49
CA LEU A 491 37.89 -11.26 51.16
C LEU A 491 37.76 -11.61 49.68
N SER A 492 36.61 -11.30 49.07
CA SER A 492 36.38 -11.59 47.65
C SER A 492 37.18 -10.68 46.72
N GLY A 493 37.33 -9.39 47.06
CA GLY A 493 38.20 -8.46 46.34
C GLY A 493 39.66 -8.90 46.39
N THR A 494 40.18 -9.20 47.58
CA THR A 494 41.57 -9.67 47.76
C THR A 494 41.83 -10.97 47.00
N GLY A 495 40.87 -11.91 46.96
CA GLY A 495 41.00 -13.14 46.18
C GLY A 495 41.16 -12.89 44.66
N VAL A 496 40.37 -11.98 44.10
CA VAL A 496 40.48 -11.60 42.68
C VAL A 496 41.80 -10.86 42.39
N ALA A 497 42.24 -10.00 43.32
CA ALA A 497 43.51 -9.30 43.21
C ALA A 497 44.72 -10.27 43.26
N MET A 498 44.65 -11.33 44.08
CA MET A 498 45.69 -12.37 44.12
C MET A 498 45.76 -13.18 42.83
N ILE A 499 44.62 -13.53 42.23
CA ILE A 499 44.58 -14.23 40.94
C ILE A 499 45.17 -13.36 39.83
N ALA A 500 44.85 -12.06 39.83
CA ALA A 500 45.41 -11.11 38.88
C ALA A 500 46.92 -10.91 39.07
N GLY A 501 47.39 -10.84 40.32
CA GLY A 501 48.82 -10.76 40.65
C GLY A 501 49.59 -12.04 40.25
N GLY A 502 48.97 -13.21 40.42
CA GLY A 502 49.51 -14.47 39.93
C GLY A 502 49.61 -14.51 38.41
N ALA A 503 48.53 -14.12 37.71
CA ALA A 503 48.53 -14.03 36.26
C ALA A 503 49.59 -13.04 35.74
N PHE A 504 49.80 -11.92 36.42
CA PHE A 504 50.89 -10.98 36.13
C PHE A 504 52.27 -11.64 36.29
N MET A 505 52.52 -12.36 37.39
CA MET A 505 53.81 -13.04 37.60
C MET A 505 54.13 -14.09 36.51
N PHE A 506 53.11 -14.69 35.91
CA PHE A 506 53.29 -15.69 34.84
C PHE A 506 53.38 -15.11 33.43
N THR A 507 52.87 -13.90 33.21
CA THR A 507 52.75 -13.31 31.87
C THR A 507 53.56 -12.03 31.68
N GLU A 508 54.05 -11.44 32.77
CA GLU A 508 54.75 -10.15 32.83
C GLU A 508 53.96 -8.96 32.22
N GLN A 509 52.66 -9.14 31.97
CA GLN A 509 51.80 -8.13 31.36
C GLN A 509 51.10 -7.29 32.43
N PHE A 510 51.52 -6.04 32.56
CA PHE A 510 51.02 -5.09 33.57
C PHE A 510 49.50 -4.85 33.51
N ASP A 511 48.88 -5.07 32.34
CA ASP A 511 47.44 -4.94 32.11
C ASP A 511 46.60 -5.84 33.03
N TYR A 512 47.11 -7.00 33.44
CA TYR A 512 46.39 -7.88 34.38
C TYR A 512 46.31 -7.30 35.78
N ILE A 513 47.31 -6.52 36.23
CA ILE A 513 47.25 -5.83 37.52
C ILE A 513 46.20 -4.73 37.46
N LEU A 514 46.20 -3.93 36.40
CA LEU A 514 45.30 -2.78 36.26
C LEU A 514 43.84 -3.23 36.14
N PHE A 515 43.58 -4.23 35.30
CA PHE A 515 42.24 -4.79 35.11
C PHE A 515 41.80 -5.61 36.32
N GLY A 516 42.71 -6.37 36.93
CA GLY A 516 42.47 -7.15 38.14
C GLY A 516 42.16 -6.28 39.37
N GLY A 517 42.82 -5.12 39.49
CA GLY A 517 42.54 -4.14 40.54
C GLY A 517 41.12 -3.58 40.43
N VAL A 518 40.71 -3.12 39.25
CA VAL A 518 39.34 -2.60 39.03
C VAL A 518 38.30 -3.71 39.20
N ALA A 519 38.55 -4.90 38.65
CA ALA A 519 37.65 -6.05 38.79
C ALA A 519 37.51 -6.49 40.25
N SER A 520 38.58 -6.45 41.04
CA SER A 520 38.54 -6.81 42.47
C SER A 520 37.63 -5.90 43.28
N PHE A 521 37.63 -4.59 42.98
CA PHE A 521 36.77 -3.62 43.66
C PHE A 521 35.29 -3.82 43.30
N VAL A 522 35.01 -4.07 42.02
CA VAL A 522 33.64 -4.33 41.53
C VAL A 522 33.10 -5.64 42.08
N VAL A 523 33.90 -6.72 42.06
CA VAL A 523 33.50 -8.03 42.60
C VAL A 523 33.33 -7.95 44.13
N GLY A 524 34.25 -7.28 44.83
CA GLY A 524 34.14 -7.06 46.27
C GLY A 524 32.88 -6.26 46.64
N ALA A 525 32.56 -5.21 45.90
CA ALA A 525 31.34 -4.43 46.10
C ALA A 525 30.08 -5.26 45.84
N ILE A 526 30.06 -6.07 44.77
CA ILE A 526 28.92 -6.95 44.44
C ILE A 526 28.73 -8.02 45.52
N VAL A 527 29.80 -8.68 45.96
CA VAL A 527 29.74 -9.75 46.97
C VAL A 527 29.38 -9.20 48.35
N GLY A 528 29.94 -8.06 48.75
CA GLY A 528 29.58 -7.36 49.99
C GLY A 528 28.12 -6.90 50.02
N PHE A 529 27.55 -6.64 48.85
CA PHE A 529 26.14 -6.28 48.69
C PHE A 529 25.20 -7.50 48.67
N ILE A 530 25.67 -8.64 48.15
CA ILE A 530 24.92 -9.91 48.07
C ILE A 530 24.90 -10.61 49.44
N PHE A 531 26.03 -10.66 50.16
CA PHE A 531 26.15 -11.36 51.44
C PHE A 531 25.89 -10.44 52.63
N ARG A 532 24.69 -9.82 52.67
CA ARG A 532 24.22 -9.07 53.84
C ARG A 532 24.07 -10.02 55.03
N LYS A 533 24.42 -9.56 56.24
CA LYS A 533 24.48 -10.39 57.44
C LYS A 533 23.07 -10.89 57.80
N LYS A 534 22.78 -12.18 57.62
CA LYS A 534 21.60 -12.85 58.19
C LYS A 534 22.00 -14.22 58.74
N ASN A 535 21.61 -14.48 59.99
CA ASN A 535 21.81 -15.74 60.70
C ASN A 535 20.95 -16.87 60.07
N GLY A 536 21.50 -18.07 59.93
CA GLY A 536 20.75 -19.31 59.60
C GLY A 536 20.73 -19.68 58.11
N PRO A 537 20.62 -20.99 57.78
CA PRO A 537 21.33 -21.61 56.67
C PRO A 537 20.79 -21.18 55.31
N VAL A 538 21.74 -20.82 54.45
CA VAL A 538 21.56 -20.46 53.06
C VAL A 538 21.37 -21.73 52.26
N ASP A 539 20.15 -21.96 51.78
CA ASP A 539 19.92 -22.85 50.64
C ASP A 539 20.21 -22.03 49.37
N THR A 540 21.35 -22.32 48.76
CA THR A 540 21.85 -21.61 47.58
C THR A 540 21.06 -22.01 46.34
N GLY A 541 20.40 -21.03 45.70
CA GLY A 541 19.82 -21.18 44.38
C GLY A 541 19.68 -19.85 43.67
N LYS A 542 20.74 -19.44 42.97
CA LYS A 542 20.91 -18.20 42.21
C LYS A 542 19.83 -18.01 41.13
N ASP A 543 19.26 -16.80 41.08
CA ASP A 543 18.88 -16.16 39.82
C ASP A 543 19.82 -14.98 39.57
N LEU A 544 20.70 -15.14 38.58
CA LEU A 544 21.56 -14.08 38.04
C LEU A 544 21.46 -14.15 36.52
N LYS A 545 20.95 -13.05 35.96
CA LYS A 545 20.84 -12.65 34.55
C LYS A 545 21.58 -13.54 33.53
N SER A 546 20.84 -14.09 32.58
CA SER A 546 21.34 -14.27 31.21
C SER A 546 20.19 -14.15 30.20
N SER A 547 20.45 -13.58 29.03
CA SER A 547 19.54 -13.54 27.88
C SER A 547 19.46 -14.88 27.11
N LYS A 548 19.79 -16.01 27.77
CA LYS A 548 19.75 -17.37 27.22
C LYS A 548 18.47 -18.21 27.49
N PRO A 549 17.62 -17.97 28.52
CA PRO A 549 16.50 -18.87 28.83
C PRO A 549 15.31 -18.73 27.89
N VAL A 550 15.11 -17.57 27.25
CA VAL A 550 13.96 -17.30 26.37
C VAL A 550 14.12 -17.96 25.00
N SER A 551 15.32 -17.94 24.42
CA SER A 551 15.60 -18.59 23.13
C SER A 551 15.58 -20.11 23.23
N THR A 552 15.98 -20.65 24.39
CA THR A 552 15.93 -22.09 24.69
C THR A 552 14.49 -22.58 24.85
N LEU A 553 13.65 -21.83 25.57
CA LEU A 553 12.22 -22.13 25.68
C LEU A 553 11.52 -22.10 24.32
N LEU A 554 11.81 -21.09 23.50
CA LEU A 554 11.23 -20.98 22.16
C LEU A 554 11.60 -22.18 21.28
N LYS A 555 12.86 -22.62 21.28
CA LYS A 555 13.30 -23.80 20.51
C LYS A 555 12.59 -25.08 20.98
N VAL A 556 12.50 -25.30 22.29
CA VAL A 556 11.80 -26.46 22.86
C VAL A 556 10.30 -26.41 22.54
N ALA A 557 9.69 -25.23 22.62
CA ALA A 557 8.30 -25.01 22.26
C ALA A 557 8.03 -25.29 20.77
N GLU A 558 8.87 -24.79 19.87
CA GLU A 558 8.73 -25.06 18.43
C GLU A 558 8.92 -26.55 18.11
N GLU A 559 9.90 -27.20 18.73
CA GLU A 559 10.16 -28.64 18.53
C GLU A 559 9.07 -29.55 19.08
N ILE A 560 8.34 -29.16 20.11
CA ILE A 560 7.26 -30.01 20.65
C ILE A 560 5.95 -29.72 19.91
N VAL A 561 5.70 -28.47 19.51
CA VAL A 561 4.41 -28.05 18.95
C VAL A 561 4.31 -28.23 17.43
N TYR A 562 5.43 -28.08 16.70
CA TYR A 562 5.45 -28.16 15.23
C TYR A 562 6.16 -29.42 14.69
N LYS A 563 6.82 -30.21 15.53
CA LYS A 563 7.43 -31.47 15.09
C LYS A 563 6.36 -32.55 14.94
N GLY A 564 6.29 -33.14 13.74
CA GLY A 564 5.29 -34.14 13.39
C GLY A 564 4.06 -33.60 12.64
N SER A 565 4.01 -32.30 12.32
CA SER A 565 3.00 -31.78 11.38
C SER A 565 3.25 -32.36 9.99
N THR A 566 2.40 -33.29 9.55
CA THR A 566 2.49 -33.93 8.22
C THR A 566 1.67 -33.20 7.16
N THR A 567 0.75 -32.33 7.58
CA THR A 567 -0.11 -31.55 6.67
C THR A 567 0.06 -30.05 6.86
N ILE A 568 -0.27 -29.28 5.82
CA ILE A 568 -0.26 -27.81 5.86
C ILE A 568 -1.29 -27.28 6.88
N GLY A 569 -2.44 -27.94 7.03
CA GLY A 569 -3.44 -27.60 8.05
C GLY A 569 -2.89 -27.66 9.47
N ASP A 570 -2.03 -28.64 9.77
CA ASP A 570 -1.36 -28.77 11.07
C ASP A 570 -0.29 -27.69 11.32
N GLN A 571 0.06 -26.90 10.32
CA GLN A 571 1.01 -25.79 10.46
C GLN A 571 0.29 -24.44 10.67
N LEU A 572 -1.04 -24.40 10.46
CA LEU A 572 -1.91 -23.26 10.73
C LEU A 572 -2.56 -23.41 12.11
N ARG A 573 -1.89 -22.91 13.16
CA ARG A 573 -2.32 -23.12 14.55
C ARG A 573 -3.29 -22.02 15.04
N THR A 574 -4.19 -22.38 15.93
CA THR A 574 -5.04 -21.46 16.72
C THR A 574 -4.59 -21.44 18.18
N LYS A 575 -5.04 -20.45 18.95
CA LYS A 575 -4.74 -20.38 20.39
C LYS A 575 -5.16 -21.66 21.12
N ASP A 576 -6.39 -22.12 20.89
CA ASP A 576 -6.92 -23.35 21.49
C ASP A 576 -6.11 -24.59 21.09
N SER A 577 -5.64 -24.66 19.83
CA SER A 577 -4.79 -25.76 19.39
C SER A 577 -3.41 -25.74 20.07
N LEU A 578 -2.84 -24.54 20.30
CA LEU A 578 -1.57 -24.38 21.02
C LEU A 578 -1.72 -24.78 22.48
N GLU A 579 -2.80 -24.36 23.14
CA GLU A 579 -3.13 -24.74 24.53
C GLU A 579 -3.35 -26.26 24.65
N LYS A 580 -4.09 -26.87 23.73
CA LYS A 580 -4.35 -28.31 23.71
C LYS A 580 -3.07 -29.13 23.51
N ILE A 581 -2.19 -28.71 22.61
CA ILE A 581 -0.90 -29.37 22.38
C ILE A 581 0.03 -29.16 23.57
N ALA A 582 0.06 -27.94 24.13
CA ALA A 582 0.87 -27.64 25.31
C ALA A 582 0.44 -28.48 26.51
N SER A 583 -0.87 -28.58 26.77
CA SER A 583 -1.46 -29.40 27.83
C SER A 583 -1.14 -30.89 27.69
N LYS A 584 -1.17 -31.43 26.46
CA LYS A 584 -0.81 -32.84 26.21
C LYS A 584 0.67 -33.16 26.39
N ASN A 585 1.54 -32.15 26.37
CA ASN A 585 2.99 -32.33 26.36
C ASN A 585 3.70 -31.66 27.56
N VAL A 586 2.97 -31.32 28.63
CA VAL A 586 3.52 -30.65 29.82
C VAL A 586 4.72 -31.41 30.40
N ASP A 587 4.66 -32.74 30.48
CA ASP A 587 5.76 -33.55 31.01
C ASP A 587 7.00 -33.52 30.11
N LEU A 588 6.83 -33.43 28.79
CA LEU A 588 7.94 -33.25 27.86
C LEU A 588 8.56 -31.86 28.01
N PHE A 589 7.75 -30.82 28.27
CA PHE A 589 8.25 -29.49 28.57
C PHE A 589 9.07 -29.47 29.87
N ARG A 590 8.60 -30.13 30.93
CA ARG A 590 9.35 -30.30 32.18
C ARG A 590 10.70 -31.00 31.96
N LYS A 591 10.71 -32.04 31.13
CA LYS A 591 11.92 -32.83 30.84
C LYS A 591 12.94 -32.08 29.97
N ARG A 592 12.47 -31.23 29.04
CA ARG A 592 13.32 -30.57 28.03
C ARG A 592 13.68 -29.11 28.35
N TYR A 593 12.98 -28.47 29.28
CA TYR A 593 13.27 -27.11 29.72
C TYR A 593 13.47 -27.10 31.24
N GLU A 594 14.73 -26.99 31.67
CA GLU A 594 15.14 -27.08 33.08
C GLU A 594 14.33 -26.16 34.03
N PRO A 595 13.99 -24.91 33.67
CA PRO A 595 13.15 -24.08 34.54
C PRO A 595 11.74 -24.62 34.78
N PHE A 596 11.19 -25.43 33.86
CA PHE A 596 9.89 -26.09 34.08
C PHE A 596 9.99 -27.36 34.92
N ALA A 597 11.18 -27.96 35.08
CA ALA A 597 11.35 -29.12 35.96
C ALA A 597 11.01 -28.83 37.43
N LYS A 598 11.15 -27.56 37.85
CA LYS A 598 10.82 -27.08 39.20
C LYS A 598 9.42 -26.46 39.30
N GLU A 599 8.72 -26.25 38.19
CA GLU A 599 7.39 -25.64 38.15
C GLU A 599 6.30 -26.69 38.40
N LYS A 600 5.56 -26.51 39.51
CA LYS A 600 4.49 -27.42 39.95
C LYS A 600 3.17 -27.15 39.24
N SER A 601 2.97 -25.95 38.67
CA SER A 601 1.74 -25.58 37.98
C SER A 601 1.83 -25.88 36.48
N ASP A 602 1.06 -26.87 36.02
CA ASP A 602 0.91 -27.18 34.59
C ASP A 602 0.37 -25.96 33.82
N GLU A 603 -0.55 -25.20 34.43
CA GLU A 603 -1.16 -24.02 33.84
C GLU A 603 -0.15 -22.89 33.57
N LYS A 604 0.83 -22.69 34.47
CA LYS A 604 1.92 -21.74 34.26
C LYS A 604 2.85 -22.16 33.13
N ILE A 605 3.10 -23.47 32.98
CA ILE A 605 3.90 -24.03 31.87
C ILE A 605 3.16 -23.78 30.54
N ILE A 606 1.89 -24.15 30.47
CA ILE A 606 1.04 -23.96 29.28
C ILE A 606 0.98 -22.48 28.89
N THR A 607 0.72 -21.59 29.84
CA THR A 607 0.63 -20.14 29.60
C THR A 607 1.95 -19.58 29.08
N SER A 608 3.07 -20.01 29.67
CA SER A 608 4.41 -19.60 29.25
C SER A 608 4.75 -20.07 27.83
N VAL A 609 4.39 -21.31 27.48
CA VAL A 609 4.58 -21.88 26.13
C VAL A 609 3.70 -21.18 25.09
N VAL A 610 2.42 -20.96 25.38
CA VAL A 610 1.50 -20.27 24.46
C VAL A 610 1.92 -18.81 24.26
N LYS A 611 2.37 -18.13 25.31
CA LYS A 611 2.86 -16.74 25.25
C LYS A 611 4.11 -16.64 24.39
N ILE A 612 5.10 -17.52 24.58
CA ILE A 612 6.34 -17.44 23.80
C ILE A 612 6.10 -17.78 22.32
N LEU A 613 5.24 -18.75 22.01
CA LEU A 613 4.90 -19.11 20.63
C LEU A 613 4.09 -18.02 19.94
N SER A 614 3.07 -17.46 20.60
CA SER A 614 2.26 -16.38 20.03
C SER A 614 3.06 -15.09 19.79
N SER A 615 4.07 -14.79 20.61
CA SER A 615 4.97 -13.64 20.40
C SER A 615 6.01 -13.86 19.29
N ASN A 616 6.30 -15.10 18.89
CA ASN A 616 7.32 -15.43 17.89
C ASN A 616 6.77 -16.01 16.58
N CYS A 617 5.46 -16.21 16.49
CA CYS A 617 4.78 -16.61 15.26
C CYS A 617 4.27 -15.39 14.47
N VAL A 618 4.14 -15.56 13.16
CA VAL A 618 3.33 -14.69 12.32
C VAL A 618 1.87 -14.85 12.76
N THR A 619 1.25 -13.73 13.14
CA THR A 619 -0.13 -13.70 13.62
C THR A 619 -1.01 -13.02 12.57
N ILE A 620 -1.90 -13.78 11.95
CA ILE A 620 -2.90 -13.25 11.01
C ILE A 620 -4.23 -13.13 11.77
N ARG A 621 -4.76 -11.91 11.86
CA ARG A 621 -6.06 -11.62 12.49
C ARG A 621 -7.08 -11.34 11.40
N VAL A 622 -8.11 -12.18 11.31
CA VAL A 622 -9.21 -12.03 10.36
C VAL A 622 -10.23 -11.05 10.96
N PRO A 623 -10.70 -10.03 10.21
CA PRO A 623 -11.75 -9.11 10.66
C PRO A 623 -13.01 -9.88 11.08
N LYS A 624 -13.65 -9.46 12.17
CA LYS A 624 -14.76 -10.22 12.79
C LYS A 624 -15.91 -10.47 11.83
N GLU A 625 -16.21 -9.50 10.98
CA GLU A 625 -17.22 -9.54 9.92
C GLU A 625 -16.95 -10.60 8.83
N ASN A 626 -15.73 -11.12 8.75
CA ASN A 626 -15.31 -12.15 7.81
C ASN A 626 -15.14 -13.51 8.49
N VAL A 627 -15.38 -13.65 9.80
CA VAL A 627 -15.21 -14.92 10.53
C VAL A 627 -16.56 -15.64 10.63
N PRO A 628 -16.73 -16.81 9.96
CA PRO A 628 -17.91 -17.64 10.11
C PRO A 628 -18.00 -18.24 11.53
N ASP A 629 -19.22 -18.60 11.94
CA ASP A 629 -19.43 -19.31 13.19
C ASP A 629 -18.59 -20.60 13.26
N GLY A 630 -17.87 -20.77 14.38
CA GLY A 630 -16.99 -21.92 14.61
C GLY A 630 -15.61 -21.83 13.94
N LYS A 631 -15.27 -20.71 13.28
CA LYS A 631 -13.92 -20.47 12.74
C LYS A 631 -13.06 -19.59 13.66
N PRO A 632 -11.74 -19.82 13.71
CA PRO A 632 -10.85 -19.00 14.52
C PRO A 632 -10.62 -17.63 13.86
N SER A 633 -10.67 -16.55 14.66
CA SER A 633 -10.37 -15.20 14.20
C SER A 633 -8.87 -14.91 14.12
N THR A 634 -8.02 -15.79 14.66
CA THR A 634 -6.56 -15.61 14.69
C THR A 634 -5.85 -16.92 14.35
N ILE A 635 -4.89 -16.84 13.42
CA ILE A 635 -4.03 -17.94 12.99
C ILE A 635 -2.58 -17.59 13.32
N TYR A 636 -1.86 -18.56 13.88
CA TYR A 636 -0.45 -18.52 14.20
C TYR A 636 0.33 -19.43 13.25
N ILE A 637 1.35 -18.87 12.60
CA ILE A 637 2.23 -19.59 11.69
C ILE A 637 3.67 -19.37 12.14
N LYS A 638 4.47 -20.43 12.17
CA LYS A 638 5.89 -20.34 12.51
C LYS A 638 6.60 -19.34 11.56
N LYS A 639 7.26 -18.33 12.13
CA LYS A 639 7.91 -17.25 11.36
C LYS A 639 9.00 -17.77 10.42
N GLY A 640 9.70 -18.85 10.80
CA GLY A 640 10.68 -19.53 9.95
C GLY A 640 10.06 -20.10 8.67
N ASP A 641 8.94 -20.81 8.81
CA ASP A 641 8.26 -21.46 7.68
C ASP A 641 7.59 -20.42 6.78
N PHE A 642 6.96 -19.40 7.38
CA PHE A 642 6.27 -18.33 6.64
C PHE A 642 7.22 -17.50 5.75
N LYS A 643 8.53 -17.46 6.05
CA LYS A 643 9.53 -16.82 5.17
C LYS A 643 9.73 -17.58 3.85
N SER A 644 9.50 -18.90 3.82
CA SER A 644 9.64 -19.71 2.62
C SER A 644 8.51 -19.43 1.63
N LYS A 645 8.87 -19.08 0.38
CA LYS A 645 7.88 -18.89 -0.70
C LYS A 645 7.11 -20.18 -0.98
N VAL A 646 7.82 -21.31 -1.03
CA VAL A 646 7.25 -22.64 -1.27
C VAL A 646 6.20 -23.00 -0.21
N PHE A 647 6.50 -22.69 1.06
CA PHE A 647 5.55 -22.89 2.15
C PHE A 647 4.29 -22.04 1.96
N ARG A 648 4.44 -20.75 1.63
CA ARG A 648 3.29 -19.85 1.38
C ARG A 648 2.43 -20.32 0.21
N GLU A 649 3.04 -20.77 -0.88
CA GLU A 649 2.32 -21.34 -2.04
C GLU A 649 1.53 -22.59 -1.65
N ASN A 650 2.10 -23.47 -0.81
CA ASN A 650 1.38 -24.66 -0.31
C ASN A 650 0.23 -24.30 0.64
N VAL A 651 0.40 -23.27 1.48
CA VAL A 651 -0.69 -22.72 2.31
C VAL A 651 -1.81 -22.16 1.45
N VAL A 652 -1.50 -21.40 0.41
CA VAL A 652 -2.51 -20.85 -0.51
C VAL A 652 -3.30 -21.97 -1.19
N LYS A 653 -2.62 -22.99 -1.73
CA LYS A 653 -3.29 -24.16 -2.33
C LYS A 653 -4.22 -24.86 -1.34
N TYR A 654 -3.73 -25.13 -0.13
CA TYR A 654 -4.55 -25.74 0.93
C TYR A 654 -5.79 -24.89 1.26
N LEU A 655 -5.65 -23.57 1.36
CA LEU A 655 -6.77 -22.66 1.65
C LEU A 655 -7.75 -22.57 0.47
N GLN A 656 -7.29 -22.67 -0.78
CA GLN A 656 -8.12 -22.71 -1.97
C GLN A 656 -8.94 -24.00 -2.05
N GLU A 657 -8.32 -25.15 -1.73
CA GLU A 657 -9.00 -26.44 -1.61
C GLU A 657 -10.06 -26.42 -0.49
N GLU A 658 -9.73 -25.87 0.67
CA GLU A 658 -10.69 -25.70 1.77
C GLU A 658 -11.86 -24.75 1.43
N SER A 659 -11.60 -23.75 0.58
CA SER A 659 -12.61 -22.80 0.10
C SER A 659 -13.56 -23.46 -0.90
N SER A 660 -13.04 -24.26 -1.85
CA SER A 660 -13.85 -24.90 -2.89
C SER A 660 -14.78 -25.99 -2.34
N LEU A 661 -14.42 -26.60 -1.22
CA LEU A 661 -15.23 -27.63 -0.54
C LEU A 661 -16.44 -27.06 0.24
N LYS A 662 -16.59 -25.73 0.38
CA LYS A 662 -17.58 -25.12 1.28
C LYS A 662 -18.53 -24.16 0.56
N LYS A 663 -19.80 -24.12 1.03
CA LYS A 663 -20.86 -23.28 0.46
C LYS A 663 -20.46 -21.79 0.44
N LYS A 664 -20.81 -21.09 -0.65
CA LYS A 664 -20.56 -19.65 -0.89
C LYS A 664 -21.10 -18.77 0.25
N GLY A 665 -20.42 -17.65 0.53
CA GLY A 665 -20.81 -16.70 1.60
C GLY A 665 -19.64 -16.28 2.50
N LEU A 666 -19.85 -16.27 3.83
CA LEU A 666 -18.82 -15.89 4.82
C LEU A 666 -17.55 -16.76 4.75
N ASN A 667 -17.66 -18.04 4.38
CA ASN A 667 -16.50 -18.91 4.19
C ASN A 667 -15.58 -18.41 3.06
N GLU A 668 -16.15 -17.96 1.95
CA GLU A 668 -15.38 -17.43 0.81
C GLU A 668 -14.62 -16.15 1.21
N LYS A 669 -15.27 -15.27 1.99
CA LYS A 669 -14.62 -14.08 2.58
C LYS A 669 -13.50 -14.45 3.54
N TYR A 670 -13.71 -15.45 4.40
CA TYR A 670 -12.72 -15.93 5.36
C TYR A 670 -11.47 -16.47 4.69
N TYR A 671 -11.64 -17.44 3.76
CA TYR A 671 -10.53 -18.05 3.06
C TYR A 671 -9.88 -17.08 2.07
N GLY A 672 -10.66 -16.22 1.40
CA GLY A 672 -10.14 -15.15 0.55
C GLY A 672 -9.24 -14.17 1.30
N PHE A 673 -9.62 -13.77 2.52
CA PHE A 673 -8.78 -12.93 3.37
C PHE A 673 -7.46 -13.63 3.75
N LEU A 674 -7.53 -14.91 4.15
CA LEU A 674 -6.32 -15.67 4.51
C LEU A 674 -5.39 -15.87 3.31
N ILE A 675 -5.94 -16.18 2.12
CA ILE A 675 -5.17 -16.31 0.88
C ILE A 675 -4.48 -14.98 0.56
N HIS A 676 -5.21 -13.86 0.58
CA HIS A 676 -4.63 -12.53 0.34
C HIS A 676 -3.53 -12.18 1.36
N ALA A 677 -3.74 -12.51 2.64
CA ALA A 677 -2.76 -12.28 3.70
C ALA A 677 -1.45 -13.07 3.49
N VAL A 678 -1.55 -14.30 2.98
CA VAL A 678 -0.41 -15.21 2.77
C VAL A 678 0.27 -14.99 1.42
N GLU A 679 -0.46 -14.63 0.38
CA GLU A 679 0.05 -14.50 -1.00
C GLU A 679 0.53 -13.08 -1.32
N ILE A 680 -0.27 -12.08 -0.96
CA ILE A 680 -0.10 -10.69 -1.39
C ILE A 680 0.50 -9.85 -0.26
N ASP A 681 -0.08 -9.93 0.94
CA ASP A 681 0.31 -9.08 2.09
C ASP A 681 1.41 -9.67 2.98
N TYR A 682 2.03 -10.80 2.61
CA TYR A 682 2.97 -11.54 3.46
C TYR A 682 4.12 -10.69 4.00
N ALA A 683 4.59 -9.69 3.23
CA ALA A 683 5.65 -8.78 3.64
C ALA A 683 5.28 -7.94 4.89
N ARG A 684 4.00 -7.57 5.04
CA ARG A 684 3.50 -6.82 6.22
C ARG A 684 3.63 -7.66 7.50
N TYR A 685 3.39 -8.95 7.38
CA TYR A 685 3.46 -9.91 8.48
C TYR A 685 4.88 -10.36 8.83
N LEU A 686 5.84 -10.18 7.92
CA LEU A 686 7.27 -10.41 8.18
C LEU A 686 7.97 -9.19 8.79
N LYS A 687 7.46 -7.97 8.53
CA LYS A 687 8.00 -6.70 9.03
C LYS A 687 7.73 -6.43 10.52
N SER A 688 6.89 -7.21 11.18
CA SER A 688 6.67 -7.12 12.63
C SER A 688 7.79 -7.85 13.38
N GLY A 689 8.80 -7.06 13.73
CA GLY A 689 9.98 -7.44 14.52
C GLY A 689 10.77 -6.18 14.85
N GLY A 690 10.12 -5.25 15.55
CA GLY A 690 10.70 -4.10 16.22
C GLY A 690 10.14 -4.06 17.63
#